data_AF-A0A9W6WWA3-F1
#
_entry.id   AF-A0A9W6WWA3-F1
#
_cell.length_a   1.000
_cell.length_b   1.000
_cell.length_c   1.000
_cell.angle_alpha   90.00
_cell.angle_beta   90.00
_cell.angle_gamma   90.00
#
_symmetry.space_group_name_H-M   'P 1'
#
loop_
_entity.id
_entity.type
_entity.pdbx_description
1 polymer ?
#
loop_
_entity_poly.entity_id
_entity_poly.type
_entity_poly.pdbx_seq_one_letter_code
_entity_poly.pdbx_strand_id
1 'polypeptide(L)'
;MLIRASWSSPSSQDRDHCYGLSAAGDMCWPLWRVAGEQLTDLASTPARSVSNTGSGALICILFGSKPAPVTTPRNDGGGGSPVGTGFALDAQSPEPLRAALHEDPQLTCVFLAIDTHRLSIGRYLTKLTILRMVALHLVVMGIAVLAVVEASSSDSGSSPSGIGSTATDRTLVKLETRSGIRPWVDPDTPDNVRAYVTSRGDNWELVMSDEFGAVNRNFSAGGDHLWTSLEMPDGTNDALQLYSHDMTSVVCDDDDESLCYLQIKSIDEVNNVTVWNSYLRPPAYQNSTFVREDSGNPDIGKGSNARAENTQFYPTWSGIWLMGGLGRALFSSTARMWPFSYNECNETVFNSSNQRISACDPDPGHGMNPHQGRGAVEIDLLEGGGVAISSSIQIAPGMPADYRRTAINETLGDWSYCMYSQECTTIGANLPGVPTEYYEERGHQSWYQGLRYGSNNYCVVDGNDTQSYALVVAGMKNITENTCDLLYCPASNDVHGDMGYIDGDRSLGHWNINSNGTCFPEMNGYQGVFLCDPDNQDSRCSEPRNDSTPKTNTMEPYNYQMDALSANWGIHMGAYYDYVAYQLEWVTGDNGYLRWMIGGQPIFEIPAEAVINTPQGGSKANPRLTFPEEPSYIILNVALSAAWGTYPPNPGKPCRGDGKDEEANYICDSFPLYMKIDYVRLYQDTSESSAMAHECDPASHPTRQWILDHLSEYVNEDNQLVEVHGGAPCRDYTDCTIPFSVQYTFHTGVCNANTGRCECTNEFWGGPRCTFQLGATTANGEDASDVTFGPPLYAAFIVLGSVLLLTIVAVIAVRIRQHRHQMKVDAAKAMESAHMTYIVSDMTSTKLLGVSSETNTFTTTENDQDTTQTRRSSQPSGPTTVTADEGQTLLDVAHENDVELEGACGGELACSTCHLVFEKRIFDELPEISEEEEDMLDLAWGLTDTSRLGCQIAVTKAMEGMTVRIPDEADNLM
;
A
#
# COMPACT_ATOMS: atom_id res chain seq x y z
N MET A 1 -13.04 7.04 -0.70
CA MET A 1 -11.67 7.55 -0.42
C MET A 1 -11.78 8.93 0.22
N LEU A 2 -10.99 9.22 1.25
CA LEU A 2 -10.95 10.51 1.96
C LEU A 2 -9.48 10.92 2.15
N ILE A 3 -9.12 12.13 1.74
CA ILE A 3 -7.75 12.66 1.81
C ILE A 3 -7.80 14.07 2.42
N ARG A 4 -6.97 14.34 3.44
CA ARG A 4 -6.87 15.66 4.08
C ARG A 4 -5.58 16.35 3.62
N ALA A 5 -5.68 17.40 2.81
CA ALA A 5 -4.53 18.03 2.14
C ALA A 5 -4.57 19.57 2.14
N SER A 6 -3.40 20.21 2.11
CA SER A 6 -3.18 21.66 2.12
C SER A 6 -2.10 22.06 1.10
N TRP A 7 -2.16 23.26 0.55
CA TRP A 7 -1.16 23.82 -0.37
C TRP A 7 -0.53 25.07 0.24
N SER A 8 0.33 24.85 1.22
CA SER A 8 0.90 25.88 2.10
C SER A 8 2.44 25.80 2.10
N SER A 9 3.11 26.84 2.62
CA SER A 9 4.56 26.78 2.83
C SER A 9 4.90 25.88 4.03
N PRO A 10 6.14 25.39 4.17
CA PRO A 10 6.53 24.55 5.30
C PRO A 10 6.25 25.26 6.64
N SER A 11 6.75 26.48 6.81
CA SER A 11 6.69 27.27 8.05
C SER A 11 5.40 28.08 8.22
N SER A 12 4.25 27.57 7.78
CA SER A 12 3.01 28.36 7.64
C SER A 12 1.77 27.73 8.25
N GLN A 13 1.81 27.42 9.55
CA GLN A 13 0.59 27.09 10.31
C GLN A 13 0.48 27.67 11.75
N ASP A 14 1.33 28.63 12.15
CA ASP A 14 1.20 29.35 13.43
C ASP A 14 0.30 30.61 13.34
N ARG A 15 -1.02 30.42 13.20
CA ARG A 15 -2.06 31.39 13.60
C ARG A 15 -3.43 30.75 13.85
N ASP A 16 -3.99 30.98 15.04
CA ASP A 16 -5.44 30.89 15.31
C ASP A 16 -6.23 31.87 14.42
N HIS A 17 -6.61 31.48 13.21
CA HIS A 17 -7.48 32.27 12.32
C HIS A 17 -8.78 31.50 12.00
N CYS A 18 -9.69 31.47 12.98
CA CYS A 18 -11.08 31.08 12.75
C CYS A 18 -11.73 32.04 11.73
N TYR A 19 -11.94 31.60 10.49
CA TYR A 19 -12.72 32.35 9.51
C TYR A 19 -14.22 32.34 9.91
N GLY A 20 -14.72 33.48 10.37
CA GLY A 20 -16.06 33.62 10.92
C GLY A 20 -17.18 33.68 9.88
N LEU A 21 -17.82 32.54 9.59
CA LEU A 21 -19.04 32.48 8.77
C LEU A 21 -20.25 33.09 9.50
N SER A 22 -20.50 34.38 9.23
CA SER A 22 -21.52 35.19 9.89
C SER A 22 -22.98 34.90 9.49
N ALA A 23 -23.47 33.67 9.72
CA ALA A 23 -24.91 33.37 9.59
C ALA A 23 -25.50 32.26 10.50
N ALA A 24 -24.70 31.44 11.20
CA ALA A 24 -25.24 30.26 11.93
C ALA A 24 -24.61 29.93 13.31
N GLY A 25 -24.01 30.92 13.99
CA GLY A 25 -23.54 30.78 15.37
C GLY A 25 -22.03 30.50 15.50
N ASP A 26 -21.40 31.14 16.47
CA ASP A 26 -19.94 31.15 16.62
C ASP A 26 -19.42 29.83 17.21
N MET A 27 -18.64 29.07 16.42
CA MET A 27 -17.80 27.97 16.91
C MET A 27 -16.42 28.00 16.24
N CYS A 28 -15.48 28.75 16.85
CA CYS A 28 -14.08 28.33 16.83
C CYS A 28 -14.01 26.95 17.48
N TRP A 29 -13.47 25.95 16.77
CA TRP A 29 -13.05 24.69 17.37
C TRP A 29 -11.58 24.82 17.79
N PRO A 30 -11.24 25.01 19.07
CA PRO A 30 -9.87 24.73 19.52
C PRO A 30 -9.62 23.23 19.35
N LEU A 31 -8.43 22.85 18.90
CA LEU A 31 -8.04 21.47 18.59
C LEU A 31 -8.32 20.50 19.75
N TRP A 32 -9.44 19.79 19.65
CA TRP A 32 -9.77 18.59 20.42
C TRP A 32 -10.42 17.58 19.48
N ARG A 33 -9.92 16.34 19.52
CA ARG A 33 -10.35 15.24 18.64
C ARG A 33 -11.87 15.12 18.61
N VAL A 34 -12.45 15.15 17.41
CA VAL A 34 -13.88 14.88 17.20
C VAL A 34 -14.17 13.40 17.48
N ALA A 35 -14.49 13.10 18.74
CA ALA A 35 -15.25 11.91 19.08
C ALA A 35 -16.69 12.12 18.60
N GLY A 36 -17.15 11.29 17.68
CA GLY A 36 -18.48 11.44 17.08
C GLY A 36 -19.61 11.07 18.04
N GLU A 37 -20.55 11.99 18.26
CA GLU A 37 -21.90 11.68 18.73
C GLU A 37 -22.91 12.03 17.63
N GLN A 38 -23.91 11.17 17.42
CA GLN A 38 -24.92 11.34 16.38
C GLN A 38 -25.92 12.45 16.75
N LEU A 39 -26.12 13.42 15.86
CA LEU A 39 -27.21 14.39 15.99
C LEU A 39 -28.55 13.70 15.75
N THR A 40 -29.35 13.55 16.81
CA THR A 40 -30.78 13.22 16.73
C THR A 40 -31.58 14.16 17.65
N ASP A 41 -32.71 14.64 17.12
CA ASP A 41 -33.78 15.44 17.73
C ASP A 41 -33.56 16.11 19.11
N LEU A 42 -33.74 17.44 19.16
CA LEU A 42 -34.76 18.02 20.03
C LEU A 42 -35.13 19.47 19.66
N ALA A 43 -36.43 19.75 19.68
CA ALA A 43 -36.98 21.09 19.43
C ALA A 43 -37.33 21.84 20.73
N SER A 44 -37.49 23.17 20.59
CA SER A 44 -38.27 24.10 21.44
C SER A 44 -37.57 24.91 22.57
N THR A 45 -37.42 26.21 22.27
CA THR A 45 -37.65 27.39 23.15
C THR A 45 -36.66 27.73 24.28
N PRO A 46 -36.55 29.03 24.68
CA PRO A 46 -35.30 29.55 25.23
C PRO A 46 -35.24 29.69 26.77
N ALA A 47 -34.03 29.47 27.27
CA ALA A 47 -33.31 30.12 28.38
C ALA A 47 -34.10 30.79 29.53
N ARG A 48 -33.79 30.37 30.77
CA ARG A 48 -33.81 31.26 31.94
C ARG A 48 -32.63 30.99 32.87
N SER A 49 -32.07 32.06 33.42
CA SER A 49 -30.86 32.03 34.24
C SER A 49 -31.12 31.69 35.71
N VAL A 50 -30.08 31.20 36.40
CA VAL A 50 -29.65 31.58 37.77
C VAL A 50 -28.20 31.06 37.97
N SER A 51 -27.49 31.59 38.97
CA SER A 51 -26.03 31.52 39.07
C SER A 51 -25.49 30.84 40.34
N ASN A 52 -24.19 30.51 40.26
CA ASN A 52 -23.17 30.68 41.31
C ASN A 52 -22.86 29.53 42.30
N THR A 53 -21.55 29.40 42.61
CA THR A 53 -20.89 28.62 43.69
C THR A 53 -21.03 27.08 43.68
N GLY A 54 -20.03 26.29 44.09
CA GLY A 54 -18.62 26.61 44.40
C GLY A 54 -17.91 25.56 45.28
N SER A 55 -16.59 25.40 45.09
CA SER A 55 -15.60 24.75 46.00
C SER A 55 -15.65 23.22 46.25
N GLY A 56 -14.48 22.56 46.12
CA GLY A 56 -13.98 21.72 47.24
C GLY A 56 -13.60 20.25 47.01
N ALA A 57 -12.39 20.00 46.49
CA ALA A 57 -11.44 18.94 46.91
C ALA A 57 -11.85 17.45 47.10
N LEU A 58 -11.25 16.59 46.24
CA LEU A 58 -10.36 15.45 46.59
C LEU A 58 -10.87 14.31 47.54
N ILE A 59 -11.00 13.08 47.02
CA ILE A 59 -10.27 11.83 47.46
C ILE A 59 -10.84 10.53 46.81
N CYS A 60 -9.89 9.67 46.42
CA CYS A 60 -9.89 8.23 46.05
C CYS A 60 -11.16 7.35 45.85
N ILE A 61 -11.19 6.70 44.68
CA ILE A 61 -11.28 5.22 44.43
C ILE A 61 -12.38 4.40 45.14
N LEU A 62 -13.31 3.83 44.35
CA LEU A 62 -13.52 2.36 44.24
C LEU A 62 -14.50 1.96 43.12
N PHE A 63 -14.34 0.74 42.59
CA PHE A 63 -15.29 0.08 41.67
C PHE A 63 -16.52 -0.48 42.41
N GLY A 64 -17.66 -0.63 41.71
CA GLY A 64 -18.51 -1.81 41.92
C GLY A 64 -20.03 -1.67 41.85
N SER A 65 -20.61 -2.36 40.85
CA SER A 65 -21.94 -3.02 40.88
C SER A 65 -23.25 -2.19 40.82
N LYS A 66 -24.21 -2.75 40.07
CA LYS A 66 -25.61 -2.31 39.95
C LYS A 66 -26.47 -2.82 41.12
N PRO A 67 -27.52 -2.09 41.52
CA PRO A 67 -28.76 -2.67 42.05
C PRO A 67 -29.87 -2.72 40.98
N ALA A 68 -30.76 -3.71 41.07
CA ALA A 68 -31.91 -3.93 40.17
C ALA A 68 -33.23 -3.37 40.79
N PRO A 69 -34.33 -3.23 40.01
CA PRO A 69 -35.47 -2.39 40.38
C PRO A 69 -36.54 -3.09 41.24
N VAL A 70 -37.40 -2.30 41.91
CA VAL A 70 -38.50 -2.78 42.78
C VAL A 70 -39.82 -2.04 42.52
N THR A 71 -40.77 -2.76 41.89
CA THR A 71 -42.25 -2.65 41.93
C THR A 71 -43.01 -1.39 41.45
N THR A 72 -44.05 -1.64 40.66
CA THR A 72 -45.24 -0.78 40.43
C THR A 72 -46.32 -1.04 41.49
N PRO A 73 -47.46 -0.29 41.56
CA PRO A 73 -48.68 -0.76 40.84
C PRO A 73 -49.79 0.28 40.46
N ARG A 74 -50.46 0.05 39.31
CA ARG A 74 -51.86 0.51 38.94
C ARG A 74 -52.09 2.04 38.77
N ASN A 75 -53.07 2.59 38.02
CA ASN A 75 -54.08 2.18 36.99
C ASN A 75 -54.60 3.50 36.30
N ASP A 76 -55.51 3.61 35.31
CA ASP A 76 -56.45 2.69 34.63
C ASP A 76 -56.89 3.25 33.23
N GLY A 77 -57.37 2.38 32.32
CA GLY A 77 -58.21 2.69 31.14
C GLY A 77 -57.63 3.49 29.94
N GLY A 78 -58.07 3.28 28.68
CA GLY A 78 -58.91 2.20 28.13
C GLY A 78 -59.48 2.47 26.71
N GLY A 79 -59.56 1.41 25.87
CA GLY A 79 -60.29 1.37 24.57
C GLY A 79 -59.47 1.74 23.31
N GLY A 80 -59.59 1.05 22.17
CA GLY A 80 -60.36 -0.17 21.86
C GLY A 80 -60.09 -0.74 20.44
N SER A 81 -60.35 -2.04 20.24
CA SER A 81 -60.20 -2.82 18.98
C SER A 81 -61.58 -2.93 18.24
N PRO A 82 -61.89 -3.82 17.25
CA PRO A 82 -61.27 -5.08 16.73
C PRO A 82 -60.98 -5.04 15.19
N VAL A 83 -60.67 -6.07 14.39
CA VAL A 83 -60.83 -7.57 14.34
C VAL A 83 -59.57 -8.12 13.61
N GLY A 84 -58.92 -9.28 13.86
CA GLY A 84 -59.31 -10.66 14.23
C GLY A 84 -59.05 -11.59 13.01
N THR A 85 -58.61 -12.87 13.06
CA THR A 85 -58.27 -13.88 14.12
C THR A 85 -57.33 -14.95 13.46
N GLY A 86 -56.63 -15.90 14.11
CA GLY A 86 -56.50 -16.40 15.49
C GLY A 86 -56.05 -17.90 15.51
N PHE A 87 -55.85 -18.52 16.70
CA PHE A 87 -55.42 -19.93 16.96
C PHE A 87 -53.95 -20.29 16.62
N ALA A 88 -53.19 -21.17 17.31
CA ALA A 88 -53.23 -21.92 18.60
C ALA A 88 -51.89 -22.76 18.70
N LEU A 89 -51.38 -23.45 19.74
CA LEU A 89 -51.44 -23.63 21.23
C LEU A 89 -50.20 -24.54 21.60
N ASP A 90 -49.71 -24.87 22.81
CA ASP A 90 -50.14 -24.77 24.24
C ASP A 90 -48.87 -24.72 25.19
N ALA A 91 -48.97 -25.21 26.45
CA ALA A 91 -48.02 -25.18 27.57
C ALA A 91 -47.02 -26.40 27.68
N GLN A 92 -46.19 -26.67 28.73
CA GLN A 92 -46.36 -26.54 30.21
C GLN A 92 -45.05 -26.77 31.07
N SER A 93 -45.09 -26.62 32.42
CA SER A 93 -43.99 -26.73 33.44
C SER A 93 -44.57 -26.85 34.90
N PRO A 94 -43.89 -26.71 36.10
CA PRO A 94 -42.45 -26.58 36.51
C PRO A 94 -42.00 -27.30 37.87
N GLU A 95 -40.73 -27.10 38.30
CA GLU A 95 -40.17 -27.08 39.72
C GLU A 95 -40.11 -28.38 40.62
N PRO A 96 -39.50 -28.44 41.87
CA PRO A 96 -39.04 -27.36 42.80
C PRO A 96 -37.72 -27.48 43.67
N LEU A 97 -37.28 -26.32 44.21
CA LEU A 97 -36.52 -25.95 45.46
C LEU A 97 -35.48 -26.85 46.23
N ARG A 98 -34.30 -26.28 46.63
CA ARG A 98 -33.96 -25.81 48.03
C ARG A 98 -32.53 -25.21 48.31
N ALA A 99 -32.50 -24.16 49.17
CA ALA A 99 -31.53 -23.63 50.18
C ALA A 99 -30.15 -24.32 50.50
N ALA A 100 -29.14 -23.71 51.18
CA ALA A 100 -28.73 -22.31 51.53
C ALA A 100 -27.40 -22.30 52.37
N LEU A 101 -26.88 -21.11 52.74
CA LEU A 101 -25.64 -20.77 53.52
C LEU A 101 -24.33 -20.77 52.71
N HIS A 102 -23.38 -19.81 52.73
CA HIS A 102 -22.75 -18.83 53.68
C HIS A 102 -21.34 -19.28 54.16
N GLU A 103 -20.27 -18.68 53.61
CA GLU A 103 -19.09 -18.04 54.28
C GLU A 103 -17.85 -17.90 53.37
N ASP A 104 -17.01 -16.91 53.69
CA ASP A 104 -15.79 -16.37 53.02
C ASP A 104 -15.07 -15.50 54.11
N PRO A 105 -13.77 -15.06 54.06
CA PRO A 105 -12.74 -15.17 53.00
C PRO A 105 -11.26 -15.41 53.45
N GLN A 106 -10.34 -15.46 52.46
CA GLN A 106 -8.92 -14.99 52.42
C GLN A 106 -7.78 -15.47 53.39
N LEU A 107 -6.57 -15.60 52.79
CA LEU A 107 -5.15 -15.39 53.27
C LEU A 107 -4.71 -15.98 54.66
N THR A 108 -3.46 -16.40 54.95
CA THR A 108 -2.10 -16.12 54.44
C THR A 108 -1.13 -17.32 54.69
N CYS A 109 0.15 -17.21 54.30
CA CYS A 109 1.22 -18.22 54.42
C CYS A 109 1.67 -18.57 55.87
N VAL A 110 2.06 -19.83 56.12
CA VAL A 110 3.06 -20.22 57.15
C VAL A 110 3.92 -21.41 56.66
N PHE A 111 5.21 -21.44 57.01
CA PHE A 111 6.13 -22.57 56.82
C PHE A 111 5.78 -23.79 57.69
N LEU A 112 6.22 -24.99 57.27
CA LEU A 112 6.54 -26.07 58.21
C LEU A 112 7.67 -26.97 57.69
N ALA A 113 8.75 -27.07 58.46
CA ALA A 113 9.86 -27.98 58.20
C ALA A 113 9.97 -29.00 59.34
N ILE A 114 10.20 -30.28 59.02
CA ILE A 114 10.59 -31.32 59.97
C ILE A 114 11.71 -32.15 59.34
N ASP A 115 12.71 -32.47 60.16
CA ASP A 115 13.98 -33.12 59.79
C ASP A 115 13.91 -34.67 59.95
N THR A 116 15.02 -35.31 59.62
CA THR A 116 15.41 -36.72 59.71
C THR A 116 15.21 -37.40 61.10
N HIS A 117 15.39 -38.71 61.33
CA HIS A 117 16.30 -39.68 60.70
C HIS A 117 16.00 -41.16 61.11
N ARG A 118 16.43 -42.13 60.26
CA ARG A 118 16.62 -43.59 60.53
C ARG A 118 15.34 -44.43 60.74
N LEU A 119 15.27 -45.74 60.47
CA LEU A 119 16.30 -46.81 60.40
C LEU A 119 16.17 -47.73 59.15
N SER A 120 17.00 -48.78 59.05
CA SER A 120 17.29 -49.52 57.80
C SER A 120 16.65 -50.90 57.66
N ILE A 121 16.26 -51.29 56.42
CA ILE A 121 16.28 -52.62 55.74
C ILE A 121 15.44 -52.46 54.44
N GLY A 122 15.77 -53.00 53.26
CA GLY A 122 16.95 -53.71 52.77
C GLY A 122 16.93 -53.76 51.22
N ARG A 123 18.08 -53.92 50.56
CA ARG A 123 18.20 -53.80 49.08
C ARG A 123 17.69 -55.06 48.34
N TYR A 124 16.60 -54.98 47.56
CA TYR A 124 16.36 -55.87 46.39
C TYR A 124 15.13 -55.43 45.54
N LEU A 125 15.24 -54.39 44.68
CA LEU A 125 14.28 -54.14 43.58
C LEU A 125 14.74 -53.15 42.48
N THR A 126 16.00 -52.70 42.49
CA THR A 126 16.50 -51.62 41.63
C THR A 126 17.17 -52.12 40.35
N LYS A 127 16.38 -52.28 39.28
CA LYS A 127 16.75 -52.05 37.85
C LYS A 127 15.61 -52.41 36.89
N LEU A 128 14.89 -53.50 37.17
CA LEU A 128 13.85 -54.02 36.29
C LEU A 128 12.61 -53.10 36.22
N THR A 129 12.28 -52.43 37.33
CA THR A 129 11.12 -51.53 37.47
C THR A 129 11.29 -50.26 36.64
N ILE A 130 12.48 -49.67 36.65
CA ILE A 130 12.80 -48.47 35.86
C ILE A 130 12.76 -48.81 34.37
N LEU A 131 13.35 -49.95 33.96
CA LEU A 131 13.28 -50.41 32.57
C LEU A 131 11.83 -50.65 32.10
N ARG A 132 10.95 -51.13 32.99
CA ARG A 132 9.52 -51.31 32.70
C ARG A 132 8.76 -49.99 32.59
N MET A 133 9.08 -48.98 33.40
CA MET A 133 8.47 -47.64 33.26
C MET A 133 8.91 -46.94 31.97
N VAL A 134 10.20 -47.01 31.61
CA VAL A 134 10.72 -46.47 30.34
C VAL A 134 10.10 -47.20 29.15
N ALA A 135 10.02 -48.53 29.18
CA ALA A 135 9.33 -49.29 28.13
C ALA A 135 7.83 -48.95 28.04
N LEU A 136 7.16 -48.72 29.17
CA LEU A 136 5.75 -48.31 29.17
C LEU A 136 5.56 -46.89 28.59
N HIS A 137 6.43 -45.93 28.90
CA HIS A 137 6.40 -44.60 28.27
C HIS A 137 6.64 -44.67 26.76
N LEU A 138 7.62 -45.45 26.29
CA LEU A 138 7.89 -45.63 24.86
C LEU A 138 6.72 -46.32 24.14
N VAL A 139 6.03 -47.27 24.78
CA VAL A 139 4.81 -47.88 24.22
C VAL A 139 3.64 -46.90 24.21
N VAL A 140 3.46 -46.07 25.25
CA VAL A 140 2.41 -45.04 25.27
C VAL A 140 2.66 -43.95 24.23
N MET A 141 3.90 -43.50 24.03
CA MET A 141 4.25 -42.61 22.91
C MET A 141 4.04 -43.28 21.55
N GLY A 142 4.42 -44.54 21.38
CA GLY A 142 4.19 -45.28 20.13
C GLY A 142 2.71 -45.44 19.79
N ILE A 143 1.84 -45.65 20.80
CA ILE A 143 0.39 -45.70 20.64
C ILE A 143 -0.19 -44.31 20.32
N ALA A 144 0.32 -43.24 20.94
CA ALA A 144 -0.10 -41.88 20.63
C ALA A 144 0.28 -41.47 19.18
N VAL A 145 1.47 -41.85 18.71
CA VAL A 145 1.90 -41.64 17.32
C VAL A 145 1.06 -42.46 16.34
N LEU A 146 0.73 -43.72 16.65
CA LEU A 146 -0.20 -44.51 15.83
C LEU A 146 -1.58 -43.88 15.75
N ALA A 147 -2.11 -43.35 16.87
CA ALA A 147 -3.43 -42.70 16.88
C ALA A 147 -3.48 -41.44 16.01
N VAL A 148 -2.37 -40.68 15.92
CA VAL A 148 -2.24 -39.54 15.00
C VAL A 148 -2.19 -40.01 13.53
N VAL A 149 -1.48 -41.10 13.24
CA VAL A 149 -1.37 -41.67 11.88
C VAL A 149 -2.66 -42.35 11.40
N GLU A 150 -3.44 -42.98 12.29
CA GLU A 150 -4.77 -43.50 11.94
C GLU A 150 -5.77 -42.36 11.74
N ALA A 151 -5.69 -41.27 12.52
CA ALA A 151 -6.56 -40.10 12.34
C ALA A 151 -6.39 -39.41 10.97
N SER A 152 -5.18 -39.37 10.41
CA SER A 152 -4.93 -38.83 9.05
C SER A 152 -5.30 -39.79 7.91
N SER A 153 -5.82 -40.98 8.21
CA SER A 153 -6.12 -42.04 7.21
C SER A 153 -7.60 -42.23 6.88
N SER A 154 -8.49 -41.39 7.43
CA SER A 154 -9.93 -41.64 7.42
C SER A 154 -10.83 -40.41 7.13
N ASP A 155 -10.64 -39.79 5.97
CA ASP A 155 -11.78 -39.16 5.29
C ASP A 155 -11.76 -39.43 3.79
N SER A 156 -12.88 -39.89 3.23
CA SER A 156 -12.99 -40.37 1.84
C SER A 156 -14.34 -39.97 1.20
N GLY A 157 -14.62 -38.67 1.25
CA GLY A 157 -15.86 -38.06 0.76
C GLY A 157 -15.85 -37.69 -0.73
N SER A 158 -16.29 -38.63 -1.58
CA SER A 158 -16.92 -38.40 -2.91
C SER A 158 -16.45 -37.21 -3.78
N SER A 159 -15.67 -37.49 -4.83
CA SER A 159 -15.33 -36.52 -5.88
C SER A 159 -16.52 -36.17 -6.80
N PRO A 160 -16.72 -34.89 -7.16
CA PRO A 160 -17.35 -34.49 -8.42
C PRO A 160 -16.27 -34.38 -9.52
N SER A 161 -16.32 -35.27 -10.52
CA SER A 161 -15.33 -35.29 -11.60
C SER A 161 -15.65 -34.30 -12.71
N GLY A 162 -14.85 -33.25 -12.91
CA GLY A 162 -14.96 -32.41 -14.11
C GLY A 162 -14.42 -30.98 -14.01
N ILE A 163 -13.12 -30.80 -13.75
CA ILE A 163 -12.40 -29.54 -14.03
C ILE A 163 -11.17 -29.87 -14.88
N GLY A 164 -10.93 -29.11 -15.94
CA GLY A 164 -9.73 -29.23 -16.78
C GLY A 164 -8.58 -28.40 -16.22
N SER A 165 -7.33 -28.85 -16.43
CA SER A 165 -6.14 -28.16 -15.92
C SER A 165 -6.06 -26.73 -16.46
N THR A 166 -6.21 -25.77 -15.55
CA THR A 166 -5.92 -24.35 -15.70
C THR A 166 -4.86 -23.97 -14.65
N ALA A 167 -4.14 -22.88 -14.86
CA ALA A 167 -2.96 -22.55 -14.05
C ALA A 167 -3.30 -22.42 -12.55
N THR A 168 -2.38 -22.84 -11.69
CA THR A 168 -2.61 -22.90 -10.24
C THR A 168 -2.66 -21.52 -9.61
N ASP A 169 -3.87 -21.19 -9.16
CA ASP A 169 -4.18 -20.14 -8.20
C ASP A 169 -3.14 -20.05 -7.07
N ARG A 170 -2.61 -18.84 -6.84
CA ARG A 170 -1.70 -18.51 -5.73
C ARG A 170 -2.44 -17.70 -4.67
N THR A 171 -3.47 -18.27 -4.06
CA THR A 171 -4.12 -17.68 -2.87
C THR A 171 -3.10 -17.43 -1.75
N LEU A 172 -2.67 -16.17 -1.61
CA LEU A 172 -1.94 -15.70 -0.43
C LEU A 172 -2.86 -15.82 0.78
N VAL A 173 -2.53 -16.70 1.72
CA VAL A 173 -3.31 -16.86 2.95
C VAL A 173 -3.07 -15.64 3.85
N LYS A 174 -3.96 -14.66 3.70
CA LYS A 174 -4.02 -13.40 4.45
C LYS A 174 -4.57 -13.69 5.85
N LEU A 175 -3.71 -13.62 6.86
CA LEU A 175 -4.09 -13.85 8.26
C LEU A 175 -4.26 -12.53 9.01
N GLU A 176 -5.05 -12.56 10.09
CA GLU A 176 -5.21 -11.41 10.98
C GLU A 176 -3.98 -11.21 11.87
N THR A 177 -3.67 -9.94 12.18
CA THR A 177 -2.66 -9.62 13.20
C THR A 177 -3.19 -9.95 14.60
N ARG A 178 -2.27 -10.14 15.55
CA ARG A 178 -2.59 -10.42 16.94
C ARG A 178 -3.20 -9.20 17.68
N SER A 179 -2.95 -7.98 17.19
CA SER A 179 -3.62 -6.77 17.69
C SER A 179 -5.00 -6.52 17.04
N GLY A 180 -5.35 -7.25 15.98
CA GLY A 180 -6.58 -7.04 15.20
C GLY A 180 -6.50 -5.89 14.19
N ILE A 181 -5.33 -5.26 14.02
CA ILE A 181 -5.12 -4.26 12.97
C ILE A 181 -5.06 -4.90 11.57
N ARG A 182 -5.63 -4.21 10.58
CA ARG A 182 -5.63 -4.67 9.19
C ARG A 182 -4.26 -4.44 8.52
N PRO A 183 -3.87 -5.29 7.54
CA PRO A 183 -2.56 -5.22 6.88
C PRO A 183 -2.15 -3.81 6.41
N TRP A 184 -3.07 -3.07 5.78
CA TRP A 184 -2.80 -1.75 5.18
C TRP A 184 -3.30 -0.57 6.02
N VAL A 185 -3.75 -0.80 7.26
CA VAL A 185 -4.25 0.25 8.16
C VAL A 185 -3.15 0.68 9.10
N ASP A 186 -2.98 1.99 9.24
CA ASP A 186 -2.05 2.66 10.14
C ASP A 186 -2.50 2.47 11.62
N PRO A 187 -1.59 2.12 12.55
CA PRO A 187 -1.89 1.90 13.97
C PRO A 187 -2.45 3.13 14.69
N ASP A 188 -2.12 4.32 14.22
CA ASP A 188 -2.48 5.59 14.85
C ASP A 188 -3.77 6.20 14.26
N THR A 189 -4.29 5.65 13.15
CA THR A 189 -5.64 5.98 12.65
C THR A 189 -6.69 5.76 13.75
N PRO A 190 -7.40 6.81 14.22
CA PRO A 190 -8.28 6.73 15.38
C PRO A 190 -9.40 5.70 15.23
N ASP A 191 -9.71 4.95 16.30
CA ASP A 191 -10.76 3.91 16.27
C ASP A 191 -12.12 4.42 15.81
N ASN A 192 -12.46 5.68 16.11
CA ASN A 192 -13.73 6.29 15.72
C ASN A 192 -13.82 6.72 14.24
N VAL A 193 -12.77 6.48 13.44
CA VAL A 193 -12.79 6.64 11.97
C VAL A 193 -12.41 5.33 11.26
N ARG A 194 -12.51 4.18 11.93
CA ARG A 194 -12.30 2.84 11.31
C ARG A 194 -13.53 2.27 10.59
N ALA A 195 -14.66 2.97 10.71
CA ALA A 195 -15.85 2.77 9.89
C ALA A 195 -16.33 4.12 9.34
N TYR A 196 -16.98 4.10 8.19
CA TYR A 196 -17.53 5.26 7.51
C TYR A 196 -18.98 4.99 7.11
N VAL A 197 -19.82 6.03 7.16
CA VAL A 197 -21.20 5.96 6.65
C VAL A 197 -21.23 6.74 5.34
N THR A 198 -21.59 6.09 4.24
CA THR A 198 -21.66 6.73 2.92
C THR A 198 -22.65 7.89 2.92
N SER A 199 -22.52 8.77 1.94
CA SER A 199 -23.48 9.88 1.74
C SER A 199 -24.93 9.41 1.51
N ARG A 200 -25.14 8.10 1.27
CA ARG A 200 -26.46 7.45 1.11
C ARG A 200 -26.84 6.48 2.25
N GLY A 201 -25.99 6.32 3.28
CA GLY A 201 -26.29 5.62 4.52
C GLY A 201 -25.76 4.19 4.67
N ASP A 202 -24.97 3.70 3.71
CA ASP A 202 -24.31 2.39 3.78
C ASP A 202 -23.13 2.43 4.76
N ASN A 203 -22.79 1.30 5.38
CA ASN A 203 -21.69 1.23 6.35
C ASN A 203 -20.48 0.55 5.69
N TRP A 204 -19.40 1.30 5.51
CA TRP A 204 -18.14 0.81 4.95
C TRP A 204 -17.07 0.75 6.04
N GLU A 205 -16.13 -0.18 5.89
CA GLU A 205 -15.03 -0.34 6.83
C GLU A 205 -13.74 0.24 6.24
N LEU A 206 -12.85 0.71 7.12
CA LEU A 206 -11.50 1.09 6.74
C LEU A 206 -10.71 -0.15 6.29
N VAL A 207 -10.11 -0.05 5.10
CA VAL A 207 -9.31 -1.13 4.48
C VAL A 207 -7.84 -0.76 4.34
N MET A 208 -7.56 0.54 4.14
CA MET A 208 -6.21 1.12 4.10
C MET A 208 -6.23 2.52 4.73
N SER A 209 -5.16 2.87 5.43
CA SER A 209 -4.89 4.23 5.88
C SER A 209 -3.40 4.49 6.00
N ASP A 210 -3.03 5.77 5.87
CA ASP A 210 -1.71 6.29 6.20
C ASP A 210 -1.91 7.65 6.88
N GLU A 211 -1.38 7.81 8.10
CA GLU A 211 -1.45 9.04 8.89
C GLU A 211 -0.09 9.78 8.89
N PHE A 212 0.87 9.33 8.08
CA PHE A 212 2.20 9.91 7.89
C PHE A 212 3.02 10.23 9.17
N GLY A 213 2.71 9.60 10.30
CA GLY A 213 3.33 9.82 11.63
C GLY A 213 4.81 9.44 11.80
N ALA A 214 5.57 9.26 10.72
CA ALA A 214 6.95 8.77 10.75
C ALA A 214 7.87 9.52 9.77
N VAL A 215 8.78 10.33 10.33
CA VAL A 215 9.87 11.01 9.58
C VAL A 215 10.85 10.04 8.93
N ASN A 216 11.59 10.54 7.93
CA ASN A 216 12.66 9.79 7.23
C ASN A 216 12.17 8.51 6.51
N ARG A 217 10.91 8.49 6.04
CA ARG A 217 10.44 7.45 5.10
C ARG A 217 11.22 7.54 3.79
N ASN A 218 11.74 6.41 3.34
CA ASN A 218 12.26 6.29 1.99
C ASN A 218 11.09 5.94 1.03
N PHE A 219 10.85 6.79 0.05
CA PHE A 219 9.81 6.57 -0.97
C PHE A 219 10.38 6.08 -2.32
N SER A 220 11.65 5.62 -2.37
CA SER A 220 12.18 4.91 -3.54
C SER A 220 11.48 3.56 -3.74
N ALA A 221 11.70 2.91 -4.88
CA ALA A 221 11.25 1.55 -5.12
C ALA A 221 11.72 0.62 -3.97
N GLY A 222 10.79 -0.10 -3.34
CA GLY A 222 11.04 -0.99 -2.20
C GLY A 222 11.23 -0.31 -0.84
N GLY A 223 11.28 1.03 -0.76
CA GLY A 223 11.56 1.77 0.47
C GLY A 223 10.39 1.87 1.45
N ASP A 224 9.15 1.90 0.95
CA ASP A 224 7.93 1.93 1.75
C ASP A 224 6.88 0.94 1.22
N HIS A 225 6.09 0.38 2.14
CA HIS A 225 5.07 -0.64 1.88
C HIS A 225 3.83 -0.19 1.09
N LEU A 226 3.58 1.12 0.98
CA LEU A 226 2.36 1.68 0.37
C LEU A 226 2.63 2.64 -0.79
N TRP A 227 3.73 3.38 -0.74
CA TRP A 227 3.98 4.51 -1.65
C TRP A 227 5.34 4.41 -2.33
N THR A 228 5.35 4.64 -3.64
CA THR A 228 6.58 4.74 -4.44
C THR A 228 6.55 6.06 -5.20
N SER A 229 7.46 6.96 -4.85
CA SER A 229 7.78 8.13 -5.65
C SER A 229 8.56 7.72 -6.91
N LEU A 230 8.49 8.53 -7.96
CA LEU A 230 9.18 8.25 -9.23
C LEU A 230 10.41 9.14 -9.39
N GLU A 231 11.41 8.64 -10.11
CA GLU A 231 12.60 9.36 -10.54
C GLU A 231 12.61 9.39 -12.08
N MET A 232 11.86 10.33 -12.68
CA MET A 232 11.74 10.46 -14.14
C MET A 232 11.07 11.79 -14.57
N PRO A 233 11.37 12.33 -15.76
CA PRO A 233 10.73 13.53 -16.30
C PRO A 233 9.31 13.28 -16.82
N ASP A 234 8.41 14.26 -16.66
CA ASP A 234 7.07 14.22 -17.25
C ASP A 234 7.13 14.58 -18.73
N GLY A 235 6.91 13.60 -19.61
CA GLY A 235 6.95 13.80 -21.07
C GLY A 235 5.65 14.29 -21.70
N THR A 236 4.61 14.61 -20.92
CA THR A 236 3.23 14.76 -21.40
C THR A 236 2.69 16.20 -21.29
N ASN A 237 1.56 16.51 -21.93
CA ASN A 237 0.66 17.65 -21.62
C ASN A 237 1.31 19.05 -21.43
N ASP A 238 2.37 19.36 -22.19
CA ASP A 238 3.21 20.57 -22.00
C ASP A 238 3.67 20.76 -20.53
N ALA A 239 3.86 19.65 -19.81
CA ALA A 239 4.33 19.58 -18.45
C ALA A 239 5.79 20.05 -18.37
N LEU A 240 6.08 20.79 -17.31
CA LEU A 240 7.38 21.34 -16.97
C LEU A 240 7.93 20.67 -15.70
N GLN A 241 7.61 19.37 -15.51
CA GLN A 241 7.93 18.60 -14.32
C GLN A 241 9.02 17.54 -14.54
N LEU A 242 9.84 17.38 -13.50
CA LEU A 242 10.63 16.20 -13.16
C LEU A 242 10.04 15.61 -11.87
N TYR A 243 9.88 14.30 -11.80
CA TYR A 243 9.63 13.59 -10.54
C TYR A 243 10.98 13.11 -10.01
N SER A 244 11.21 13.29 -8.72
CA SER A 244 12.40 12.79 -8.02
C SER A 244 12.05 12.37 -6.60
N HIS A 245 12.80 11.40 -6.06
CA HIS A 245 12.66 10.94 -4.68
C HIS A 245 12.85 12.08 -3.66
N ASP A 246 13.83 12.97 -3.89
CA ASP A 246 14.16 14.11 -3.00
C ASP A 246 13.04 15.17 -2.91
N MET A 247 12.06 15.14 -3.82
CA MET A 247 10.89 16.04 -3.77
C MET A 247 9.79 15.57 -2.82
N THR A 248 9.88 14.34 -2.29
CA THR A 248 8.84 13.68 -1.49
C THR A 248 9.39 13.31 -0.12
N SER A 249 8.82 13.84 0.96
CA SER A 249 9.29 13.56 2.33
C SER A 249 8.16 13.61 3.35
N VAL A 250 8.35 12.99 4.52
CA VAL A 250 7.53 13.27 5.71
C VAL A 250 8.24 14.26 6.60
N VAL A 251 7.52 15.29 7.01
CA VAL A 251 7.97 16.35 7.94
C VAL A 251 6.93 16.48 9.04
N CYS A 252 7.39 16.76 10.26
CA CYS A 252 6.54 17.13 11.39
C CYS A 252 6.62 18.64 11.64
N ASP A 253 5.59 19.19 12.27
CA ASP A 253 5.51 20.60 12.62
C ASP A 253 6.62 20.99 13.64
N ASP A 254 7.18 22.20 13.48
CA ASP A 254 8.25 22.73 14.35
C ASP A 254 7.71 23.05 15.77
N ASP A 255 6.40 23.33 15.92
CA ASP A 255 5.75 23.65 17.19
C ASP A 255 5.01 22.44 17.83
N ASP A 256 4.69 21.39 17.05
CA ASP A 256 4.19 20.10 17.54
C ASP A 256 4.80 18.91 16.76
N GLU A 257 5.89 18.34 17.29
CA GLU A 257 6.58 17.16 16.74
C GLU A 257 5.67 15.91 16.60
N SER A 258 4.44 15.90 17.14
CA SER A 258 3.46 14.82 16.96
C SER A 258 2.49 15.01 15.78
N LEU A 259 2.54 16.15 15.09
CA LEU A 259 1.79 16.43 13.86
C LEU A 259 2.72 16.29 12.64
N CYS A 260 2.67 15.14 11.98
CA CYS A 260 3.49 14.82 10.82
C CYS A 260 2.65 14.64 9.56
N TYR A 261 3.17 15.08 8.42
CA TYR A 261 2.48 15.05 7.13
C TYR A 261 3.44 14.64 6.01
N LEU A 262 2.89 14.02 4.95
CA LEU A 262 3.58 13.95 3.67
C LEU A 262 3.68 15.35 3.08
N GLN A 263 4.83 15.72 2.55
CA GLN A 263 4.98 16.90 1.69
C GLN A 263 5.57 16.52 0.34
N ILE A 264 4.99 17.12 -0.71
CA ILE A 264 5.49 17.06 -2.08
C ILE A 264 5.85 18.48 -2.50
N LYS A 265 7.11 18.70 -2.86
CA LYS A 265 7.66 19.99 -3.30
C LYS A 265 7.41 20.22 -4.79
N SER A 266 7.13 21.47 -5.19
CA SER A 266 7.24 21.90 -6.60
C SER A 266 8.70 22.14 -7.02
N ILE A 267 8.99 22.09 -8.33
CA ILE A 267 10.32 22.48 -8.85
C ILE A 267 10.50 24.00 -8.83
N ASP A 268 11.62 24.45 -8.27
CA ASP A 268 12.05 25.85 -8.12
C ASP A 268 13.38 26.17 -8.85
N GLU A 269 14.06 25.18 -9.42
CA GLU A 269 15.35 25.33 -10.12
C GLU A 269 15.29 25.05 -11.63
N VAL A 270 16.29 25.56 -12.37
CA VAL A 270 16.39 25.42 -13.84
C VAL A 270 17.02 24.08 -14.20
N ASN A 271 16.18 23.14 -14.64
CA ASN A 271 16.55 21.76 -14.94
C ASN A 271 16.67 21.48 -16.46
N ASN A 272 17.76 20.84 -16.85
CA ASN A 272 18.01 20.37 -18.22
C ASN A 272 18.17 18.84 -18.20
N VAL A 273 17.19 18.11 -18.73
CA VAL A 273 17.17 16.63 -18.71
C VAL A 273 17.16 16.09 -20.13
N THR A 274 17.94 15.04 -20.37
CA THR A 274 18.00 14.36 -21.68
C THR A 274 16.90 13.31 -21.73
N VAL A 275 15.84 13.55 -22.50
CA VAL A 275 14.65 12.68 -22.57
C VAL A 275 14.62 11.90 -23.89
N TRP A 276 14.19 10.64 -23.84
CA TRP A 276 13.90 9.88 -25.05
C TRP A 276 12.57 10.35 -25.65
N ASN A 277 12.56 10.74 -26.92
CA ASN A 277 11.35 11.15 -27.61
C ASN A 277 11.05 10.23 -28.81
N SER A 278 10.05 9.36 -28.61
CA SER A 278 9.53 8.40 -29.60
C SER A 278 8.80 9.03 -30.79
N TYR A 279 8.44 10.32 -30.71
CA TYR A 279 7.76 11.06 -31.79
C TYR A 279 8.73 11.77 -32.75
N LEU A 280 10.00 11.93 -32.37
CA LEU A 280 11.05 12.43 -33.27
C LEU A 280 11.21 11.51 -34.49
N ARG A 281 11.77 12.07 -35.57
CA ARG A 281 11.84 11.41 -36.88
C ARG A 281 13.28 11.49 -37.42
N PRO A 282 14.19 10.56 -37.04
CA PRO A 282 13.96 9.34 -36.25
C PRO A 282 13.83 9.60 -34.74
N PRO A 283 13.26 8.65 -33.97
CA PRO A 283 13.28 8.67 -32.51
C PRO A 283 14.69 8.84 -31.95
N ALA A 284 14.84 9.69 -30.94
CA ALA A 284 16.13 10.05 -30.39
C ALA A 284 16.03 10.62 -28.96
N TYR A 285 17.16 10.65 -28.27
CA TYR A 285 17.34 11.51 -27.10
C TYR A 285 17.40 12.98 -27.49
N GLN A 286 16.68 13.83 -26.76
CA GLN A 286 16.72 15.28 -26.88
C GLN A 286 16.89 15.94 -25.51
N ASN A 287 17.63 17.05 -25.44
CA ASN A 287 17.69 17.86 -24.23
C ASN A 287 16.39 18.66 -24.11
N SER A 288 15.65 18.44 -23.02
CA SER A 288 14.49 19.26 -22.64
C SER A 288 14.87 20.18 -21.48
N THR A 289 14.49 21.46 -21.56
CA THR A 289 14.56 22.40 -20.45
C THR A 289 13.13 22.67 -19.98
N PHE A 290 12.79 22.11 -18.82
CA PHE A 290 11.44 22.15 -18.26
C PHE A 290 11.21 23.51 -17.58
N VAL A 291 11.87 23.77 -16.45
CA VAL A 291 11.89 25.09 -15.81
C VAL A 291 13.04 25.92 -16.40
N ARG A 292 12.75 27.19 -16.78
CA ARG A 292 13.68 28.08 -17.51
C ARG A 292 13.87 29.42 -16.81
N GLU A 293 15.05 30.02 -16.92
CA GLU A 293 15.34 31.36 -16.40
C GLU A 293 14.35 32.44 -16.87
N ASP A 294 13.83 32.32 -18.11
CA ASP A 294 12.91 33.27 -18.72
C ASP A 294 11.42 32.93 -18.54
N SER A 295 11.10 31.80 -17.88
CA SER A 295 9.72 31.42 -17.54
C SER A 295 9.01 32.51 -16.72
N GLY A 296 9.72 33.10 -15.78
CA GLY A 296 9.17 34.03 -14.80
C GLY A 296 8.60 33.36 -13.55
N ASN A 297 8.85 32.06 -13.34
CA ASN A 297 8.82 31.46 -12.01
C ASN A 297 9.70 32.33 -11.08
N PRO A 298 9.16 32.85 -9.96
CA PRO A 298 9.87 33.82 -9.13
C PRO A 298 10.95 33.22 -8.23
N ASP A 299 10.95 31.90 -8.02
CA ASP A 299 11.84 31.23 -7.06
C ASP A 299 13.26 31.08 -7.64
N ILE A 300 13.38 30.98 -8.96
CA ILE A 300 14.63 30.78 -9.72
C ILE A 300 15.69 31.82 -9.33
N GLY A 301 16.73 31.36 -8.63
CA GLY A 301 17.94 32.13 -8.36
C GLY A 301 17.79 33.32 -7.40
N LYS A 302 16.63 33.51 -6.77
CA LYS A 302 16.36 34.65 -5.86
C LYS A 302 16.35 34.26 -4.38
N GLY A 303 16.16 32.98 -4.06
CA GLY A 303 16.21 32.43 -2.70
C GLY A 303 14.90 32.63 -1.90
N SER A 304 14.78 31.95 -0.76
CA SER A 304 13.55 31.76 0.03
C SER A 304 12.91 33.01 0.67
N ASN A 305 13.33 34.22 0.29
CA ASN A 305 12.72 35.49 0.69
C ASN A 305 12.38 36.35 -0.55
N ALA A 306 12.44 35.76 -1.74
CA ALA A 306 12.00 36.37 -2.99
C ALA A 306 10.48 36.55 -3.00
N ARG A 307 10.01 37.48 -3.83
CA ARG A 307 8.58 37.66 -4.08
C ARG A 307 8.30 37.50 -5.56
N ALA A 308 7.12 36.94 -5.83
CA ALA A 308 6.45 36.98 -7.10
C ALA A 308 6.62 38.29 -7.89
N GLU A 309 7.18 38.18 -9.10
CA GLU A 309 7.32 39.33 -10.01
C GLU A 309 6.27 39.36 -11.14
N ASN A 310 5.83 38.20 -11.61
CA ASN A 310 4.84 38.00 -12.68
C ASN A 310 3.74 37.00 -12.25
N THR A 311 2.68 36.86 -13.04
CA THR A 311 1.54 35.93 -12.83
C THR A 311 1.12 35.17 -14.07
N GLN A 312 2.00 35.09 -15.07
CA GLN A 312 1.84 34.19 -16.21
C GLN A 312 2.48 32.82 -15.92
N PHE A 313 3.43 32.78 -14.99
CA PHE A 313 4.12 31.57 -14.54
C PHE A 313 4.02 31.43 -13.02
N TYR A 314 2.78 31.25 -12.55
CA TYR A 314 2.54 30.66 -11.24
C TYR A 314 1.99 29.25 -11.44
N PRO A 315 2.67 28.17 -11.04
CA PRO A 315 2.58 26.95 -11.84
C PRO A 315 2.22 25.68 -11.05
N THR A 316 1.79 25.76 -9.79
CA THR A 316 1.43 24.56 -8.99
C THR A 316 0.13 23.95 -9.49
N TRP A 317 0.26 23.00 -10.42
CA TRP A 317 -0.78 22.09 -10.88
C TRP A 317 -0.79 20.88 -9.95
N SER A 318 -1.49 21.01 -8.82
CA SER A 318 -1.62 19.92 -7.85
C SER A 318 -2.62 18.88 -8.35
N GLY A 319 -2.21 17.62 -8.32
CA GLY A 319 -3.02 16.46 -8.70
C GLY A 319 -3.22 15.49 -7.54
N ILE A 320 -4.47 15.08 -7.34
CA ILE A 320 -4.86 13.86 -6.64
C ILE A 320 -5.78 13.12 -7.60
N TRP A 321 -5.32 11.99 -8.11
CA TRP A 321 -6.05 11.23 -9.12
C TRP A 321 -5.83 9.73 -8.92
N LEU A 322 -6.66 8.93 -9.60
CA LEU A 322 -6.54 7.48 -9.60
C LEU A 322 -6.36 6.99 -11.03
N MET A 323 -5.53 5.96 -11.21
CA MET A 323 -5.34 5.27 -12.48
C MET A 323 -5.60 3.78 -12.31
N GLY A 324 -6.33 3.18 -13.26
CA GLY A 324 -6.49 1.72 -13.34
C GLY A 324 -5.14 1.02 -13.52
N GLY A 325 -4.83 0.04 -12.67
CA GLY A 325 -3.49 -0.56 -12.51
C GLY A 325 -2.95 -1.35 -13.70
N LEU A 326 -3.71 -1.48 -14.79
CA LEU A 326 -3.20 -2.00 -16.05
C LEU A 326 -2.32 -1.00 -16.81
N GLY A 327 -2.30 0.28 -16.43
CA GLY A 327 -1.28 1.24 -16.85
C GLY A 327 -0.48 1.74 -15.64
N ARG A 328 0.82 2.04 -15.84
CA ARG A 328 1.60 2.86 -14.91
C ARG A 328 1.83 4.23 -15.53
N ALA A 329 1.29 5.28 -14.92
CA ALA A 329 1.42 6.67 -15.38
C ALA A 329 2.88 7.01 -15.75
N LEU A 330 3.07 7.72 -16.88
CA LEU A 330 4.36 8.02 -17.54
C LEU A 330 5.09 6.84 -18.22
N PHE A 331 4.69 5.58 -18.02
CA PHE A 331 5.30 4.41 -18.68
C PHE A 331 4.52 3.97 -19.94
N SER A 332 5.16 3.15 -20.78
CA SER A 332 4.60 2.65 -22.04
C SER A 332 3.39 1.72 -21.88
N SER A 333 3.20 1.10 -20.71
CA SER A 333 2.01 0.28 -20.39
C SER A 333 0.68 1.03 -20.55
N THR A 334 0.69 2.35 -20.46
CA THR A 334 -0.47 3.22 -20.76
C THR A 334 -0.95 3.12 -22.22
N ALA A 335 -0.06 2.79 -23.15
CA ALA A 335 -0.34 2.82 -24.59
C ALA A 335 -1.41 1.79 -24.99
N ARG A 336 -2.53 2.31 -25.51
CA ARG A 336 -3.75 1.54 -25.86
C ARG A 336 -4.43 0.84 -24.66
N MET A 337 -4.06 1.20 -23.43
CA MET A 337 -4.70 0.75 -22.19
C MET A 337 -5.50 1.88 -21.53
N TRP A 338 -4.88 3.05 -21.41
CA TRP A 338 -5.52 4.26 -20.94
C TRP A 338 -6.21 5.01 -22.09
N PRO A 339 -7.37 5.66 -21.88
CA PRO A 339 -8.28 5.57 -20.72
C PRO A 339 -9.48 4.65 -21.02
N PHE A 340 -9.26 3.40 -21.41
CA PHE A 340 -10.34 2.54 -21.91
C PHE A 340 -11.34 2.10 -20.83
N SER A 341 -12.62 2.27 -21.14
CA SER A 341 -13.79 1.83 -20.35
C SER A 341 -14.80 1.11 -21.26
N TYR A 342 -14.30 0.22 -22.12
CA TYR A 342 -15.08 -0.38 -23.20
C TYR A 342 -15.01 -1.91 -23.18
N ASN A 343 -16.19 -2.54 -23.21
CA ASN A 343 -16.38 -3.98 -23.04
C ASN A 343 -17.43 -4.56 -24.02
N GLU A 344 -17.50 -4.05 -25.25
CA GLU A 344 -18.35 -4.59 -26.32
C GLU A 344 -17.52 -4.98 -27.55
N CYS A 345 -17.67 -6.22 -28.04
CA CYS A 345 -17.13 -6.60 -29.35
C CYS A 345 -18.04 -6.05 -30.48
N ASN A 346 -17.77 -4.81 -30.91
CA ASN A 346 -18.59 -4.12 -31.91
C ASN A 346 -17.76 -3.27 -32.89
N GLU A 347 -17.15 -3.94 -33.87
CA GLU A 347 -16.33 -3.35 -34.95
C GLU A 347 -17.06 -2.32 -35.84
N THR A 348 -18.38 -2.15 -35.69
CA THR A 348 -19.15 -1.12 -36.41
C THR A 348 -19.22 0.22 -35.65
N VAL A 349 -18.98 0.18 -34.33
CA VAL A 349 -18.96 1.34 -33.43
C VAL A 349 -17.53 1.75 -33.14
N PHE A 350 -16.67 0.78 -32.83
CA PHE A 350 -15.27 1.01 -32.50
C PHE A 350 -14.39 -0.11 -33.07
N ASN A 351 -13.34 0.27 -33.80
CA ASN A 351 -12.31 -0.67 -34.28
C ASN A 351 -11.57 -1.24 -33.07
N SER A 352 -11.75 -2.53 -32.79
CA SER A 352 -11.27 -3.13 -31.55
C SER A 352 -9.74 -3.25 -31.49
N SER A 353 -9.05 -3.16 -32.64
CA SER A 353 -7.58 -3.13 -32.71
C SER A 353 -6.96 -1.86 -32.09
N ASN A 354 -7.76 -0.86 -31.72
CA ASN A 354 -7.28 0.34 -31.03
C ASN A 354 -7.10 0.11 -29.52
N GLN A 355 -7.98 -0.65 -28.88
CA GLN A 355 -7.82 -1.07 -27.48
C GLN A 355 -6.83 -2.23 -27.40
N ARG A 356 -6.06 -2.37 -26.31
CA ARG A 356 -5.07 -3.44 -26.18
C ARG A 356 -5.67 -4.77 -25.75
N ILE A 357 -6.56 -4.74 -24.75
CA ILE A 357 -7.31 -5.91 -24.27
C ILE A 357 -8.78 -5.71 -24.66
N SER A 358 -9.25 -6.50 -25.61
CA SER A 358 -10.51 -6.27 -26.33
C SER A 358 -11.54 -7.37 -26.05
N ALA A 359 -12.81 -7.01 -25.89
CA ALA A 359 -13.91 -7.96 -25.78
C ALA A 359 -14.10 -8.84 -27.03
N CYS A 360 -13.50 -8.48 -28.18
CA CYS A 360 -13.47 -9.35 -29.35
C CYS A 360 -12.49 -10.52 -29.24
N ASP A 361 -11.57 -10.51 -28.27
CA ASP A 361 -10.58 -11.57 -28.11
C ASP A 361 -11.12 -12.76 -27.29
N PRO A 362 -11.18 -13.98 -27.87
CA PRO A 362 -11.56 -15.19 -27.12
C PRO A 362 -10.42 -15.78 -26.26
N ASP A 363 -9.17 -15.34 -26.44
CA ASP A 363 -7.99 -15.89 -25.73
C ASP A 363 -6.88 -14.81 -25.56
N PRO A 364 -7.12 -13.76 -24.75
CA PRO A 364 -6.16 -12.67 -24.54
C PRO A 364 -4.88 -13.09 -23.78
N GLY A 365 -4.75 -14.34 -23.37
CA GLY A 365 -3.61 -14.88 -22.62
C GLY A 365 -3.42 -14.24 -21.23
N HIS A 366 -2.21 -14.36 -20.67
CA HIS A 366 -1.71 -13.51 -19.58
C HIS A 366 -2.61 -13.40 -18.32
N GLY A 367 -3.40 -14.43 -18.02
CA GLY A 367 -4.36 -14.44 -16.90
C GLY A 367 -5.63 -13.61 -17.12
N MET A 368 -5.84 -13.04 -18.31
CA MET A 368 -7.02 -12.23 -18.65
C MET A 368 -8.25 -13.09 -18.96
N ASN A 369 -9.43 -12.57 -18.64
CA ASN A 369 -10.70 -13.24 -18.95
C ASN A 369 -11.03 -13.17 -20.46
N PRO A 370 -11.40 -14.29 -21.12
CA PRO A 370 -11.94 -14.28 -22.47
C PRO A 370 -13.12 -13.32 -22.64
N HIS A 371 -13.16 -12.62 -23.77
CA HIS A 371 -14.22 -11.67 -24.15
C HIS A 371 -14.45 -10.51 -23.17
N GLN A 372 -13.48 -10.16 -22.32
CA GLN A 372 -13.52 -8.95 -21.49
C GLN A 372 -12.63 -7.86 -22.09
N GLY A 373 -13.23 -6.72 -22.47
CA GLY A 373 -12.50 -5.50 -22.76
C GLY A 373 -12.04 -4.84 -21.45
N ARG A 374 -10.78 -4.39 -21.42
CA ARG A 374 -10.11 -3.84 -20.22
C ARG A 374 -9.36 -2.56 -20.52
N GLY A 375 -8.96 -1.83 -19.48
CA GLY A 375 -8.20 -0.60 -19.63
C GLY A 375 -7.63 -0.03 -18.34
N ALA A 376 -7.22 1.22 -18.41
CA ALA A 376 -6.70 2.01 -17.29
C ALA A 376 -7.41 3.36 -17.26
N VAL A 377 -8.63 3.41 -16.71
CA VAL A 377 -9.39 4.65 -16.54
C VAL A 377 -8.63 5.61 -15.62
N GLU A 378 -8.76 6.91 -15.88
CA GLU A 378 -8.27 8.01 -15.04
C GLU A 378 -9.44 8.70 -14.35
N ILE A 379 -9.31 8.95 -13.04
CA ILE A 379 -10.33 9.57 -12.18
C ILE A 379 -9.68 10.66 -11.34
N ASP A 380 -9.98 11.92 -11.66
CA ASP A 380 -9.40 13.08 -11.00
C ASP A 380 -10.24 13.44 -9.78
N LEU A 381 -9.79 13.12 -8.56
CA LEU A 381 -10.37 13.73 -7.34
C LEU A 381 -10.20 15.24 -7.43
N LEU A 382 -8.99 15.65 -7.79
CA LEU A 382 -8.54 17.02 -7.84
C LEU A 382 -7.44 17.14 -8.90
N GLU A 383 -7.67 17.95 -9.93
CA GLU A 383 -6.67 18.34 -10.92
C GLU A 383 -6.81 19.86 -11.10
N GLY A 384 -5.98 20.66 -10.42
CA GLY A 384 -6.31 22.08 -10.19
C GLY A 384 -5.18 23.07 -10.40
N GLY A 385 -5.55 24.27 -10.86
CA GLY A 385 -4.64 25.36 -11.21
C GLY A 385 -5.04 26.72 -10.62
N GLY A 386 -4.92 26.88 -9.30
CA GLY A 386 -5.00 28.15 -8.55
C GLY A 386 -6.36 28.87 -8.46
N VAL A 387 -7.16 28.85 -9.54
CA VAL A 387 -8.48 29.50 -9.60
C VAL A 387 -9.63 28.51 -9.71
N ALA A 388 -9.40 27.34 -10.32
CA ALA A 388 -10.34 26.24 -10.37
C ALA A 388 -9.64 24.88 -10.23
N ILE A 389 -10.40 23.91 -9.71
CA ILE A 389 -10.07 22.48 -9.70
C ILE A 389 -11.01 21.76 -10.66
N SER A 390 -10.43 20.97 -11.56
CA SER A 390 -11.11 19.95 -12.35
C SER A 390 -11.35 18.71 -11.48
N SER A 391 -12.54 18.14 -11.58
CA SER A 391 -12.90 16.82 -11.10
C SER A 391 -13.50 16.04 -12.27
N SER A 392 -12.92 14.89 -12.61
CA SER A 392 -13.16 14.24 -13.92
C SER A 392 -13.14 12.72 -13.87
N ILE A 393 -13.76 12.10 -14.88
CA ILE A 393 -13.26 10.84 -15.43
C ILE A 393 -12.84 11.03 -16.88
N GLN A 394 -11.76 10.37 -17.28
CA GLN A 394 -11.32 10.28 -18.66
C GLN A 394 -11.65 8.89 -19.21
N ILE A 395 -12.18 8.84 -20.43
CA ILE A 395 -12.84 7.65 -20.96
C ILE A 395 -12.65 7.48 -22.48
N ALA A 396 -12.47 6.24 -22.90
CA ALA A 396 -12.35 5.83 -24.30
C ALA A 396 -13.14 4.53 -24.60
N PRO A 397 -13.72 4.40 -25.81
CA PRO A 397 -13.67 5.36 -26.91
C PRO A 397 -14.59 6.58 -26.74
N GLY A 398 -14.05 7.74 -27.08
CA GLY A 398 -14.73 9.03 -27.06
C GLY A 398 -15.88 9.15 -28.07
N MET A 399 -16.78 10.09 -27.78
CA MET A 399 -17.99 10.43 -28.51
C MET A 399 -17.74 10.67 -30.01
N PRO A 400 -18.47 10.02 -30.94
CA PRO A 400 -18.36 10.29 -32.37
C PRO A 400 -18.66 11.75 -32.71
N ALA A 401 -17.98 12.28 -33.72
CA ALA A 401 -18.05 13.71 -34.10
C ALA A 401 -19.48 14.24 -34.25
N ASP A 402 -20.40 13.44 -34.79
CA ASP A 402 -21.84 13.72 -34.90
C ASP A 402 -22.45 14.29 -33.62
N TYR A 403 -22.11 13.73 -32.45
CA TYR A 403 -22.69 14.05 -31.14
C TYR A 403 -21.92 15.15 -30.37
N ARG A 404 -20.69 15.51 -30.80
CA ARG A 404 -19.87 16.59 -30.18
C ARG A 404 -20.52 17.96 -30.38
N ARG A 405 -20.05 19.00 -29.69
CA ARG A 405 -20.46 20.38 -30.02
C ARG A 405 -20.00 20.78 -31.42
N THR A 406 -20.65 21.79 -32.01
CA THR A 406 -20.26 22.35 -33.31
C THR A 406 -18.84 22.91 -33.23
N ALA A 407 -18.02 22.65 -34.25
CA ALA A 407 -16.66 23.19 -34.33
C ALA A 407 -16.69 24.73 -34.49
N ILE A 408 -15.79 25.41 -33.80
CA ILE A 408 -15.67 26.88 -33.82
C ILE A 408 -15.40 27.38 -35.24
N ASN A 409 -16.06 28.48 -35.61
CA ASN A 409 -15.81 29.19 -36.85
C ASN A 409 -15.03 30.49 -36.58
N GLU A 410 -13.70 30.41 -36.56
CA GLU A 410 -12.80 31.55 -36.33
C GLU A 410 -13.05 32.74 -37.28
N THR A 411 -13.68 32.52 -38.44
CA THR A 411 -14.04 33.62 -39.37
C THR A 411 -15.10 34.59 -38.83
N LEU A 412 -15.78 34.24 -37.72
CA LEU A 412 -16.69 35.12 -37.00
C LEU A 412 -15.97 36.05 -36.01
N GLY A 413 -14.70 35.78 -35.68
CA GLY A 413 -13.91 36.49 -34.66
C GLY A 413 -13.64 35.65 -33.39
N ASP A 414 -14.21 34.45 -33.31
CA ASP A 414 -13.93 33.46 -32.27
C ASP A 414 -12.47 32.99 -32.32
N TRP A 415 -11.90 32.64 -31.16
CA TRP A 415 -10.57 32.02 -31.04
C TRP A 415 -10.65 30.49 -30.97
N SER A 416 -9.55 29.78 -31.20
CA SER A 416 -9.52 28.30 -31.22
C SER A 416 -10.00 27.60 -29.94
N TYR A 417 -10.01 28.31 -28.80
CA TYR A 417 -10.47 27.83 -27.48
C TYR A 417 -11.79 28.50 -27.04
N CYS A 418 -12.57 28.99 -28.00
CA CYS A 418 -13.88 29.62 -27.79
C CYS A 418 -14.95 28.55 -27.49
N MET A 419 -14.81 27.91 -26.33
CA MET A 419 -15.63 26.80 -25.85
C MET A 419 -15.99 27.07 -24.39
N TYR A 420 -17.24 26.82 -23.98
CA TYR A 420 -17.79 27.17 -22.65
C TYR A 420 -17.82 28.67 -22.30
N SER A 421 -17.21 29.55 -23.10
CA SER A 421 -17.35 31.02 -22.93
C SER A 421 -18.69 31.55 -23.45
N GLN A 422 -19.31 32.43 -22.67
CA GLN A 422 -20.48 33.22 -23.10
C GLN A 422 -20.12 34.23 -24.21
N GLU A 423 -18.85 34.58 -24.40
CA GLU A 423 -18.43 35.54 -25.43
C GLU A 423 -18.44 34.94 -26.85
N CYS A 424 -18.63 33.62 -26.99
CA CYS A 424 -18.44 32.92 -28.25
C CYS A 424 -19.62 33.07 -29.23
N THR A 425 -19.31 33.35 -30.50
CA THR A 425 -20.28 33.73 -31.53
C THR A 425 -20.73 32.58 -32.43
N THR A 426 -19.97 31.49 -32.52
CA THR A 426 -20.37 30.26 -33.23
C THR A 426 -21.54 29.60 -32.51
N ILE A 427 -22.70 29.58 -33.15
CA ILE A 427 -23.93 29.02 -32.56
C ILE A 427 -23.74 27.54 -32.21
N GLY A 428 -23.98 27.21 -30.94
CA GLY A 428 -23.90 25.84 -30.41
C GLY A 428 -22.47 25.29 -30.19
N ALA A 429 -21.41 26.10 -30.38
CA ALA A 429 -20.06 25.74 -29.90
C ALA A 429 -19.93 25.92 -28.37
N ASN A 430 -20.74 26.81 -27.79
CA ASN A 430 -20.63 27.27 -26.41
C ASN A 430 -20.94 26.15 -25.41
N LEU A 431 -22.20 25.71 -25.34
CA LEU A 431 -22.71 24.74 -24.38
C LEU A 431 -23.61 23.70 -25.10
N PRO A 432 -23.65 22.43 -24.67
CA PRO A 432 -24.68 21.48 -25.09
C PRO A 432 -26.09 22.01 -24.77
N GLY A 433 -27.05 21.82 -25.68
CA GLY A 433 -28.45 22.22 -25.47
C GLY A 433 -28.76 23.72 -25.64
N VAL A 434 -27.77 24.56 -25.97
CA VAL A 434 -27.91 26.03 -26.07
C VAL A 434 -27.42 26.54 -27.45
N PRO A 435 -28.23 27.31 -28.20
CA PRO A 435 -29.66 27.56 -28.02
C PRO A 435 -30.49 26.27 -28.17
N THR A 436 -31.68 26.23 -27.56
CA THR A 436 -32.53 25.02 -27.51
C THR A 436 -32.91 24.54 -28.92
N GLU A 437 -33.44 25.44 -29.76
CA GLU A 437 -33.89 25.13 -31.13
C GLU A 437 -32.76 24.53 -31.99
N TYR A 438 -31.54 25.07 -31.89
CA TYR A 438 -30.37 24.60 -32.64
C TYR A 438 -29.93 23.18 -32.23
N TYR A 439 -30.07 22.82 -30.96
CA TYR A 439 -29.78 21.46 -30.50
C TYR A 439 -30.91 20.48 -30.81
N GLU A 440 -32.18 20.92 -30.80
CA GLU A 440 -33.31 20.10 -31.26
C GLU A 440 -33.21 19.72 -32.75
N GLU A 441 -32.75 20.62 -33.62
CA GLU A 441 -32.54 20.34 -35.06
C GLU A 441 -31.58 19.17 -35.32
N ARG A 442 -30.68 18.85 -34.37
CA ARG A 442 -29.71 17.75 -34.50
C ARG A 442 -30.34 16.36 -34.34
N GLY A 443 -31.45 16.26 -33.60
CA GLY A 443 -32.15 15.00 -33.35
C GLY A 443 -31.45 14.02 -32.38
N HIS A 444 -30.38 14.43 -31.70
CA HIS A 444 -29.65 13.62 -30.72
C HIS A 444 -28.88 14.50 -29.71
N GLN A 445 -28.51 13.93 -28.55
CA GLN A 445 -27.85 14.63 -27.44
C GLN A 445 -26.37 14.23 -27.29
N SER A 446 -25.59 15.03 -26.56
CA SER A 446 -24.23 14.67 -26.11
C SER A 446 -24.24 13.79 -24.86
N TRP A 447 -23.07 13.36 -24.37
CA TRP A 447 -22.91 12.60 -23.13
C TRP A 447 -23.24 13.35 -21.83
N TYR A 448 -23.22 14.68 -21.84
CA TYR A 448 -23.57 15.53 -20.70
C TYR A 448 -25.08 15.41 -20.42
N GLN A 449 -25.49 14.41 -19.63
CA GLN A 449 -26.87 14.07 -19.29
C GLN A 449 -26.94 13.56 -17.85
N GLY A 450 -27.84 14.10 -17.04
CA GLY A 450 -28.07 13.63 -15.66
C GLY A 450 -26.90 13.85 -14.70
N LEU A 451 -25.87 14.60 -15.11
CA LEU A 451 -24.75 15.00 -14.25
C LEU A 451 -25.24 15.89 -13.10
N ARG A 452 -24.63 15.75 -11.93
CA ARG A 452 -25.11 16.34 -10.68
C ARG A 452 -24.11 17.35 -10.14
N TYR A 453 -24.58 18.57 -9.87
CA TYR A 453 -23.75 19.70 -9.45
C TYR A 453 -24.31 20.30 -8.16
N GLY A 454 -23.49 20.47 -7.13
CA GLY A 454 -23.87 20.95 -5.81
C GLY A 454 -23.02 22.13 -5.35
N SER A 455 -23.62 23.03 -4.57
CA SER A 455 -22.95 24.25 -4.08
C SER A 455 -21.67 23.95 -3.28
N ASN A 456 -20.56 24.59 -3.64
CA ASN A 456 -19.33 24.52 -2.85
C ASN A 456 -19.43 25.48 -1.66
N ASN A 457 -19.91 24.94 -0.54
CA ASN A 457 -20.22 25.68 0.69
C ASN A 457 -18.99 26.20 1.46
N TYR A 458 -17.75 25.94 0.98
CA TYR A 458 -16.53 26.55 1.50
C TYR A 458 -16.27 27.96 0.94
N CYS A 459 -16.96 28.36 -0.13
CA CYS A 459 -16.88 29.70 -0.69
C CYS A 459 -17.76 30.72 0.06
N VAL A 460 -17.35 31.99 -0.03
CA VAL A 460 -18.16 33.13 0.44
C VAL A 460 -19.48 33.20 -0.35
N VAL A 461 -20.56 33.63 0.31
CA VAL A 461 -21.87 33.85 -0.31
C VAL A 461 -21.94 35.24 -0.96
N ASP A 462 -22.27 35.28 -2.26
CA ASP A 462 -22.84 36.47 -2.92
C ASP A 462 -24.36 36.27 -3.17
N GLY A 463 -25.15 37.28 -2.79
CA GLY A 463 -26.58 37.33 -3.10
C GLY A 463 -26.89 37.52 -4.59
N ASN A 464 -25.90 37.91 -5.40
CA ASN A 464 -26.04 37.99 -6.86
C ASN A 464 -26.09 36.59 -7.51
N ASP A 465 -25.35 35.62 -6.97
CA ASP A 465 -25.23 34.27 -7.53
C ASP A 465 -26.38 33.33 -7.08
N THR A 466 -27.25 33.83 -6.21
CA THR A 466 -28.38 33.08 -5.63
C THR A 466 -29.48 32.83 -6.67
N GLN A 467 -29.66 31.57 -7.06
CA GLN A 467 -30.66 31.13 -8.04
C GLN A 467 -32.00 30.75 -7.42
N SER A 468 -33.05 30.84 -8.24
CA SER A 468 -34.39 30.31 -7.95
C SER A 468 -34.73 29.18 -8.92
N TYR A 469 -34.87 27.96 -8.40
CA TYR A 469 -35.31 26.76 -9.14
C TYR A 469 -36.51 27.04 -10.06
N ALA A 470 -37.51 27.79 -9.57
CA ALA A 470 -38.72 28.10 -10.33
C ALA A 470 -38.52 29.10 -11.49
N LEU A 471 -37.43 29.88 -11.49
CA LEU A 471 -37.06 30.77 -12.59
C LEU A 471 -36.19 30.01 -13.62
N VAL A 472 -35.17 29.29 -13.15
CA VAL A 472 -34.30 28.47 -14.00
C VAL A 472 -35.12 27.44 -14.79
N VAL A 473 -35.99 26.66 -14.12
CA VAL A 473 -36.88 25.66 -14.77
C VAL A 473 -37.99 26.32 -15.62
N ALA A 474 -38.17 27.64 -15.56
CA ALA A 474 -38.99 28.38 -16.52
C ALA A 474 -38.19 28.83 -17.75
N GLY A 475 -36.95 29.28 -17.56
CA GLY A 475 -36.03 29.74 -18.61
C GLY A 475 -35.53 28.62 -19.53
N MET A 476 -35.08 27.50 -18.95
CA MET A 476 -34.53 26.32 -19.67
C MET A 476 -35.44 25.76 -20.77
N LYS A 477 -36.74 26.07 -20.75
CA LYS A 477 -37.73 25.56 -21.71
C LYS A 477 -37.62 26.15 -23.10
N ASN A 478 -36.93 27.28 -23.26
CA ASN A 478 -36.75 27.96 -24.55
C ASN A 478 -35.60 28.98 -24.46
N ILE A 479 -34.36 28.49 -24.42
CA ILE A 479 -33.17 29.35 -24.43
C ILE A 479 -32.88 29.74 -25.89
N THR A 480 -33.13 31.01 -26.23
CA THR A 480 -32.94 31.55 -27.60
C THR A 480 -31.58 32.20 -27.82
N GLU A 481 -30.90 32.60 -26.75
CA GLU A 481 -29.57 33.20 -26.81
C GLU A 481 -28.49 32.11 -26.97
N ASN A 482 -27.33 32.46 -27.55
CA ASN A 482 -26.17 31.55 -27.63
C ASN A 482 -25.41 31.44 -26.28
N THR A 483 -25.94 32.02 -25.21
CA THR A 483 -25.29 32.18 -23.91
C THR A 483 -26.21 31.77 -22.78
N CYS A 484 -25.65 31.18 -21.73
CA CYS A 484 -26.34 31.02 -20.46
C CYS A 484 -26.20 32.27 -19.57
N ASP A 485 -27.17 32.45 -18.69
CA ASP A 485 -27.20 33.44 -17.61
C ASP A 485 -27.91 32.81 -16.40
N LEU A 486 -27.53 33.22 -15.19
CA LEU A 486 -28.02 32.64 -13.93
C LEU A 486 -29.54 32.76 -13.72
N LEU A 487 -30.25 33.62 -14.47
CA LEU A 487 -31.70 33.73 -14.42
C LEU A 487 -32.43 32.59 -15.17
N TYR A 488 -31.83 32.05 -16.23
CA TYR A 488 -32.50 31.13 -17.17
C TYR A 488 -31.76 29.81 -17.46
N CYS A 489 -30.50 29.68 -17.04
CA CYS A 489 -29.76 28.40 -17.03
C CYS A 489 -29.45 27.91 -15.61
N PRO A 490 -29.19 26.61 -15.42
CA PRO A 490 -28.65 26.07 -14.17
C PRO A 490 -27.26 26.64 -13.86
N ALA A 491 -26.86 26.66 -12.58
CA ALA A 491 -25.62 27.29 -12.15
C ALA A 491 -24.35 26.58 -12.67
N SER A 492 -24.42 25.32 -13.10
CA SER A 492 -23.26 24.67 -13.73
C SER A 492 -23.10 24.98 -15.22
N ASN A 493 -24.03 25.72 -15.84
CA ASN A 493 -24.21 25.84 -17.29
C ASN A 493 -24.59 24.53 -18.02
N ASP A 494 -24.72 23.38 -17.34
CA ASP A 494 -25.29 22.16 -17.93
C ASP A 494 -26.82 22.19 -17.87
N VAL A 495 -27.47 22.39 -19.03
CA VAL A 495 -28.94 22.39 -19.16
C VAL A 495 -29.57 20.98 -19.21
N HIS A 496 -28.75 19.93 -19.14
CA HIS A 496 -29.14 18.52 -19.13
C HIS A 496 -28.77 17.79 -17.83
N GLY A 497 -28.13 18.47 -16.88
CA GLY A 497 -27.86 17.96 -15.54
C GLY A 497 -29.12 17.69 -14.72
N ASP A 498 -28.99 16.92 -13.64
CA ASP A 498 -30.08 16.64 -12.71
C ASP A 498 -30.55 17.93 -12.00
N MET A 499 -31.87 18.08 -11.88
CA MET A 499 -32.55 19.21 -11.23
C MET A 499 -33.39 18.76 -10.02
N GLY A 500 -33.25 17.50 -9.61
CA GLY A 500 -33.93 16.90 -8.48
C GLY A 500 -33.46 17.44 -7.12
N TYR A 501 -34.09 16.98 -6.05
CA TYR A 501 -33.58 17.20 -4.69
C TYR A 501 -32.33 16.36 -4.45
N ILE A 502 -31.33 16.91 -3.78
CA ILE A 502 -30.07 16.19 -3.47
C ILE A 502 -30.42 14.96 -2.60
N ASP A 503 -30.12 13.77 -3.13
CA ASP A 503 -30.52 12.45 -2.61
C ASP A 503 -32.00 12.33 -2.18
N GLY A 504 -32.88 13.14 -2.79
CA GLY A 504 -34.31 13.21 -2.47
C GLY A 504 -34.68 14.07 -1.27
N ASP A 505 -33.71 14.58 -0.50
CA ASP A 505 -33.97 15.45 0.65
C ASP A 505 -34.09 16.93 0.24
N ARG A 506 -35.16 17.56 0.73
CA ARG A 506 -35.45 18.97 0.50
C ARG A 506 -34.62 19.90 1.36
N SER A 507 -34.01 19.44 2.46
CA SER A 507 -33.15 20.32 3.27
C SER A 507 -31.80 20.56 2.63
N LEU A 508 -31.31 19.63 1.80
CA LEU A 508 -30.07 19.74 1.05
C LEU A 508 -30.18 20.62 -0.21
N GLY A 509 -31.41 20.97 -0.60
CA GLY A 509 -31.68 21.79 -1.79
C GLY A 509 -31.81 20.98 -3.08
N HIS A 510 -31.60 21.63 -4.21
CA HIS A 510 -31.68 21.02 -5.54
C HIS A 510 -30.28 20.84 -6.13
N TRP A 511 -30.07 19.75 -6.87
CA TRP A 511 -28.98 19.66 -7.82
C TRP A 511 -29.08 20.82 -8.84
N ASN A 512 -27.92 21.31 -9.27
CA ASN A 512 -27.73 22.26 -10.34
C ASN A 512 -28.42 23.64 -10.15
N ILE A 513 -28.83 23.97 -8.93
CA ILE A 513 -29.34 25.29 -8.55
C ILE A 513 -28.53 25.83 -7.37
N ASN A 514 -27.83 26.96 -7.59
CA ASN A 514 -27.12 27.68 -6.54
C ASN A 514 -28.09 28.39 -5.58
N SER A 515 -28.79 27.61 -4.75
CA SER A 515 -29.90 28.08 -3.91
C SER A 515 -29.45 28.96 -2.72
N ASN A 516 -28.14 29.00 -2.46
CA ASN A 516 -27.50 29.67 -1.33
C ASN A 516 -26.46 30.73 -1.73
N GLY A 517 -26.12 30.85 -3.01
CA GLY A 517 -25.26 31.92 -3.53
C GLY A 517 -23.76 31.75 -3.22
N THR A 518 -23.26 30.53 -2.97
CA THR A 518 -21.82 30.28 -2.86
C THR A 518 -21.19 30.10 -4.24
N CYS A 519 -19.87 29.88 -4.35
CA CYS A 519 -19.32 29.38 -5.62
C CYS A 519 -19.92 28.00 -5.96
N PHE A 520 -19.96 27.68 -7.25
CA PHE A 520 -20.66 26.51 -7.79
C PHE A 520 -19.77 25.78 -8.82
N PRO A 521 -19.83 24.45 -8.94
CA PRO A 521 -19.14 23.71 -9.99
C PRO A 521 -19.81 23.95 -11.35
N GLU A 522 -19.03 24.44 -12.30
CA GLU A 522 -19.43 24.56 -13.71
C GLU A 522 -19.04 23.32 -14.50
N MET A 523 -19.85 22.96 -15.49
CA MET A 523 -19.56 21.94 -16.47
C MET A 523 -18.29 22.31 -17.24
N ASN A 524 -17.20 21.62 -16.93
CA ASN A 524 -16.08 21.51 -17.84
C ASN A 524 -16.47 20.46 -18.88
N GLY A 525 -16.05 20.66 -20.12
CA GLY A 525 -16.14 19.61 -21.11
C GLY A 525 -15.08 19.76 -22.18
N TYR A 526 -13.85 19.91 -21.69
CA TYR A 526 -12.66 19.39 -22.34
C TYR A 526 -13.00 18.14 -23.16
N GLN A 527 -12.88 18.24 -24.48
CA GLN A 527 -13.35 17.22 -25.42
C GLN A 527 -12.32 16.10 -25.63
N GLY A 528 -11.57 15.79 -24.56
CA GLY A 528 -10.39 14.94 -24.59
C GLY A 528 -9.39 15.30 -25.68
N VAL A 529 -8.74 14.28 -26.22
CA VAL A 529 -7.78 14.39 -27.31
C VAL A 529 -7.96 13.20 -28.27
N PHE A 530 -7.57 13.38 -29.54
CA PHE A 530 -7.55 12.29 -30.52
C PHE A 530 -6.17 11.63 -30.53
N LEU A 531 -6.06 10.49 -29.84
CA LEU A 531 -4.83 9.73 -29.65
C LEU A 531 -4.48 8.94 -30.91
N CYS A 532 -3.21 8.97 -31.31
CA CYS A 532 -2.72 8.37 -32.56
C CYS A 532 -1.31 7.78 -32.41
N ASP A 533 -1.01 6.75 -33.20
CA ASP A 533 0.36 6.29 -33.41
C ASP A 533 1.21 7.34 -34.19
N PRO A 534 2.56 7.36 -34.04
CA PRO A 534 3.44 8.31 -34.72
C PRO A 534 3.48 8.22 -36.26
N ASP A 535 2.91 7.16 -36.84
CA ASP A 535 2.81 6.95 -38.29
C ASP A 535 1.38 7.17 -38.85
N ASN A 536 0.45 7.64 -38.01
CA ASN A 536 -0.94 7.83 -38.38
C ASN A 536 -1.13 9.04 -39.32
N GLN A 537 -2.15 8.98 -40.16
CA GLN A 537 -2.43 9.98 -41.20
C GLN A 537 -3.80 10.66 -41.04
N ASP A 538 -4.57 10.34 -39.99
CA ASP A 538 -5.86 10.97 -39.74
C ASP A 538 -5.67 12.45 -39.39
N SER A 539 -6.43 13.32 -40.05
CA SER A 539 -6.33 14.78 -39.90
C SER A 539 -6.72 15.31 -38.52
N ARG A 540 -7.19 14.44 -37.61
CA ARG A 540 -7.49 14.78 -36.20
C ARG A 540 -6.31 14.57 -35.25
N CYS A 541 -5.28 13.81 -35.65
CA CYS A 541 -4.05 13.68 -34.87
C CYS A 541 -3.34 15.04 -34.79
N SER A 542 -2.63 15.33 -33.69
CA SER A 542 -1.93 16.62 -33.52
C SER A 542 -0.84 16.88 -34.56
N GLU A 543 -0.08 15.83 -34.96
CA GLU A 543 0.95 15.90 -36.01
C GLU A 543 0.80 14.78 -37.07
N PRO A 544 -0.20 14.88 -37.97
CA PRO A 544 -0.54 13.81 -38.91
C PRO A 544 0.59 13.58 -39.93
N ARG A 545 0.91 12.31 -40.19
CA ARG A 545 2.02 11.94 -41.08
C ARG A 545 1.67 12.16 -42.55
N ASN A 546 2.48 12.97 -43.22
CA ASN A 546 2.42 13.13 -44.68
C ASN A 546 2.91 11.87 -45.43
N ASP A 547 2.32 11.61 -46.60
CA ASP A 547 2.63 10.45 -47.47
C ASP A 547 4.11 10.35 -47.89
N SER A 548 4.86 11.46 -47.85
CA SER A 548 6.25 11.53 -48.29
C SER A 548 7.29 11.12 -47.25
N THR A 549 6.90 10.91 -45.98
CA THR A 549 7.86 10.57 -44.91
C THR A 549 7.80 9.06 -44.60
N PRO A 550 8.88 8.28 -44.86
CA PRO A 550 8.89 6.83 -44.60
C PRO A 550 8.46 6.49 -43.18
N LYS A 551 7.62 5.46 -43.01
CA LYS A 551 7.09 5.05 -41.69
C LYS A 551 8.22 4.65 -40.73
N THR A 552 8.03 4.95 -39.45
CA THR A 552 8.90 4.50 -38.35
C THR A 552 8.68 3.03 -38.01
N ASN A 553 7.40 2.59 -38.01
CA ASN A 553 6.91 1.30 -37.55
C ASN A 553 7.33 0.99 -36.09
N THR A 554 7.40 2.01 -35.24
CA THR A 554 7.80 1.90 -33.83
C THR A 554 6.74 1.25 -32.94
N MET A 555 5.48 1.23 -33.38
CA MET A 555 4.34 0.58 -32.71
C MET A 555 3.27 0.22 -33.73
N GLU A 556 2.36 -0.70 -33.36
CA GLU A 556 1.21 -1.07 -34.19
C GLU A 556 0.27 0.14 -34.41
N PRO A 557 -0.30 0.34 -35.62
CA PRO A 557 -1.13 1.50 -35.90
C PRO A 557 -2.41 1.54 -35.06
N TYR A 558 -2.72 2.71 -34.50
CA TYR A 558 -3.98 2.98 -33.82
C TYR A 558 -4.39 4.45 -33.98
N ASN A 559 -5.69 4.70 -34.00
CA ASN A 559 -6.21 6.02 -33.66
C ASN A 559 -7.59 5.92 -33.00
N TYR A 560 -7.79 6.70 -31.94
CA TYR A 560 -9.06 6.75 -31.24
C TYR A 560 -9.25 8.08 -30.54
N GLN A 561 -10.52 8.44 -30.35
CA GLN A 561 -10.89 9.58 -29.54
C GLN A 561 -10.90 9.16 -28.07
N MET A 562 -10.39 10.03 -27.21
CA MET A 562 -10.62 10.06 -25.77
C MET A 562 -11.52 11.27 -25.46
N ASP A 563 -12.25 11.22 -24.36
CA ASP A 563 -13.02 12.35 -23.79
C ASP A 563 -12.85 12.40 -22.27
N ALA A 564 -13.22 13.53 -21.68
CA ALA A 564 -13.52 13.62 -20.26
C ALA A 564 -15.01 13.91 -20.02
N LEU A 565 -15.52 13.48 -18.87
CA LEU A 565 -16.72 14.02 -18.23
C LEU A 565 -16.26 14.74 -16.96
N SER A 566 -16.43 16.06 -16.91
CA SER A 566 -15.74 16.90 -15.93
C SER A 566 -16.59 18.04 -15.35
N ALA A 567 -16.18 18.53 -14.20
CA ALA A 567 -16.64 19.80 -13.63
C ALA A 567 -15.45 20.60 -13.10
N ASN A 568 -15.45 21.91 -13.35
CA ASN A 568 -14.51 22.86 -12.75
C ASN A 568 -15.19 23.61 -11.62
N TRP A 569 -14.57 23.66 -10.44
CA TRP A 569 -15.09 24.40 -9.29
C TRP A 569 -14.03 25.34 -8.70
N GLY A 570 -14.50 26.51 -8.22
CA GLY A 570 -13.63 27.53 -7.66
C GLY A 570 -12.88 27.04 -6.42
N ILE A 571 -11.57 27.29 -6.38
CA ILE A 571 -10.73 26.92 -5.24
C ILE A 571 -11.06 27.84 -4.07
N HIS A 572 -11.41 27.26 -2.92
CA HIS A 572 -11.62 28.05 -1.71
C HIS A 572 -10.27 28.40 -1.07
N MET A 573 -10.13 29.66 -0.63
CA MET A 573 -8.88 30.21 -0.10
C MET A 573 -8.26 29.36 1.03
N GLY A 574 -9.11 28.75 1.86
CA GLY A 574 -8.70 27.88 2.98
C GLY A 574 -7.71 26.78 2.60
N ALA A 575 -7.72 26.28 1.35
CA ALA A 575 -6.75 25.29 0.86
C ALA A 575 -5.28 25.75 0.99
N TYR A 576 -5.02 27.05 1.06
CA TYR A 576 -3.68 27.64 1.17
C TYR A 576 -3.25 28.00 2.62
N TYR A 577 -4.12 27.82 3.61
CA TYR A 577 -3.86 28.15 5.03
C TYR A 577 -4.01 26.94 5.96
N ASP A 578 -4.96 26.07 5.65
CA ASP A 578 -5.37 24.91 6.45
C ASP A 578 -5.54 23.70 5.51
N TYR A 579 -5.85 22.54 6.07
CA TYR A 579 -6.09 21.30 5.37
C TYR A 579 -7.57 21.07 5.08
N VAL A 580 -7.84 20.65 3.85
CA VAL A 580 -9.17 20.39 3.30
C VAL A 580 -9.41 18.89 3.23
N ALA A 581 -10.58 18.44 3.70
CA ALA A 581 -11.01 17.06 3.56
C ALA A 581 -11.70 16.85 2.20
N TYR A 582 -10.92 16.42 1.20
CA TYR A 582 -11.40 16.01 -0.12
C TYR A 582 -11.86 14.56 -0.09
N GLN A 583 -12.98 14.25 -0.74
CA GLN A 583 -13.56 12.91 -0.77
C GLN A 583 -14.03 12.52 -2.16
N LEU A 584 -13.75 11.27 -2.54
CA LEU A 584 -14.37 10.57 -3.65
C LEU A 584 -15.15 9.37 -3.09
N GLU A 585 -16.46 9.38 -3.27
CA GLU A 585 -17.33 8.23 -3.05
C GLU A 585 -17.59 7.54 -4.39
N TRP A 586 -17.16 6.28 -4.52
CA TRP A 586 -17.15 5.52 -5.77
C TRP A 586 -17.92 4.21 -5.55
N VAL A 587 -19.00 4.03 -6.31
CA VAL A 587 -19.79 2.81 -6.36
C VAL A 587 -19.83 2.32 -7.81
N THR A 588 -19.58 1.03 -8.01
CA THR A 588 -19.43 0.38 -9.33
C THR A 588 -20.76 -0.13 -9.91
N GLY A 589 -20.74 -0.62 -11.15
CA GLY A 589 -21.89 -1.24 -11.82
C GLY A 589 -22.99 -0.26 -12.31
N ASP A 590 -24.02 -0.83 -12.95
CA ASP A 590 -25.10 -0.11 -13.66
C ASP A 590 -25.84 0.98 -12.86
N ASN A 591 -25.88 0.86 -11.53
CA ASN A 591 -26.56 1.79 -10.63
C ASN A 591 -25.56 2.58 -9.76
N GLY A 592 -24.27 2.48 -10.09
CA GLY A 592 -23.16 3.13 -9.41
C GLY A 592 -23.05 4.62 -9.70
N TYR A 593 -22.01 5.23 -9.15
CA TYR A 593 -21.72 6.65 -9.27
C TYR A 593 -20.29 6.96 -8.81
N LEU A 594 -19.77 8.09 -9.29
CA LEU A 594 -18.60 8.76 -8.76
C LEU A 594 -19.07 10.12 -8.23
N ARG A 595 -18.86 10.37 -6.94
CA ARG A 595 -19.31 11.57 -6.22
C ARG A 595 -18.12 12.23 -5.53
N TRP A 596 -17.84 13.46 -5.93
CA TRP A 596 -16.85 14.34 -5.34
C TRP A 596 -17.50 15.15 -4.22
N MET A 597 -16.81 15.20 -3.08
CA MET A 597 -17.28 15.85 -1.87
C MET A 597 -16.16 16.65 -1.19
N ILE A 598 -16.52 17.76 -0.57
CA ILE A 598 -15.62 18.55 0.30
C ILE A 598 -16.30 18.68 1.66
N GLY A 599 -15.62 18.31 2.74
CA GLY A 599 -16.18 18.42 4.10
C GLY A 599 -17.48 17.63 4.32
N GLY A 600 -17.70 16.55 3.57
CA GLY A 600 -18.94 15.77 3.59
C GLY A 600 -20.11 16.36 2.79
N GLN A 601 -19.91 17.45 2.04
CA GLN A 601 -20.92 18.04 1.14
C GLN A 601 -20.63 17.65 -0.33
N PRO A 602 -21.60 17.15 -1.11
CA PRO A 602 -21.38 16.80 -2.51
C PRO A 602 -21.28 18.04 -3.40
N ILE A 603 -20.23 18.09 -4.21
CA ILE A 603 -20.01 19.16 -5.20
C ILE A 603 -20.28 18.68 -6.63
N PHE A 604 -19.90 17.46 -6.98
CA PHE A 604 -20.11 16.91 -8.33
C PHE A 604 -20.41 15.42 -8.24
N GLU A 605 -21.28 14.90 -9.10
CA GLU A 605 -21.52 13.47 -9.25
C GLU A 605 -21.79 13.10 -10.71
N ILE A 606 -21.10 12.04 -11.16
CA ILE A 606 -21.36 11.32 -12.41
C ILE A 606 -22.07 10.02 -12.04
N PRO A 607 -23.39 9.87 -12.27
CA PRO A 607 -24.06 8.59 -12.13
C PRO A 607 -23.66 7.64 -13.26
N ALA A 608 -23.57 6.33 -12.99
CA ALA A 608 -23.15 5.33 -13.97
C ALA A 608 -24.03 5.30 -15.23
N GLU A 609 -25.32 5.64 -15.08
CA GLU A 609 -26.25 5.79 -16.20
C GLU A 609 -25.79 6.79 -17.28
N ALA A 610 -25.08 7.87 -16.91
CA ALA A 610 -24.55 8.84 -17.88
C ALA A 610 -23.47 8.26 -18.81
N VAL A 611 -22.77 7.22 -18.35
CA VAL A 611 -21.68 6.53 -19.04
C VAL A 611 -22.18 5.28 -19.79
N ILE A 612 -23.13 4.55 -19.21
CA ILE A 612 -23.64 3.27 -19.75
C ILE A 612 -24.81 3.46 -20.73
N ASN A 613 -25.66 4.48 -20.51
CA ASN A 613 -26.85 4.74 -21.32
C ASN A 613 -26.72 6.00 -22.19
N THR A 614 -25.52 6.20 -22.77
CA THR A 614 -25.23 7.31 -23.70
C THR A 614 -26.31 7.47 -24.79
N PRO A 615 -26.83 8.69 -25.05
CA PRO A 615 -27.88 8.93 -26.02
C PRO A 615 -27.55 8.45 -27.44
N GLN A 616 -28.55 7.93 -28.15
CA GLN A 616 -28.42 7.36 -29.49
C GLN A 616 -29.33 8.11 -30.48
N GLY A 617 -28.85 8.39 -31.70
CA GLY A 617 -29.69 9.01 -32.75
C GLY A 617 -28.95 9.64 -33.94
N GLY A 618 -27.62 9.81 -33.86
CA GLY A 618 -26.78 10.31 -34.95
C GLY A 618 -26.56 9.30 -36.09
N SER A 619 -25.73 9.64 -37.08
CA SER A 619 -25.46 8.75 -38.23
C SER A 619 -24.57 7.55 -37.87
N LYS A 620 -23.84 7.66 -36.76
CA LYS A 620 -23.13 6.59 -36.05
C LYS A 620 -23.81 6.35 -34.71
N ALA A 621 -23.72 5.14 -34.17
CA ALA A 621 -24.09 4.90 -32.77
C ALA A 621 -23.03 5.51 -31.84
N ASN A 622 -23.46 6.00 -30.67
CA ASN A 622 -22.56 6.31 -29.55
C ASN A 622 -22.06 4.99 -28.95
N PRO A 623 -20.79 4.87 -28.56
CA PRO A 623 -20.31 3.71 -27.81
C PRO A 623 -21.01 3.66 -26.44
N ARG A 624 -21.36 2.45 -26.01
CA ARG A 624 -21.75 2.19 -24.62
C ARG A 624 -20.50 1.76 -23.87
N LEU A 625 -20.23 2.43 -22.76
CA LEU A 625 -19.06 2.22 -21.94
C LEU A 625 -19.46 1.43 -20.68
N THR A 626 -18.51 0.72 -20.07
CA THR A 626 -18.67 0.27 -18.69
C THR A 626 -18.38 1.44 -17.75
N PHE A 627 -19.02 1.48 -16.59
CA PHE A 627 -18.57 2.40 -15.55
C PHE A 627 -17.19 1.94 -15.02
N PRO A 628 -16.37 2.82 -14.41
CA PRO A 628 -15.04 2.42 -13.95
C PRO A 628 -15.12 1.32 -12.88
N GLU A 629 -14.51 0.17 -13.18
CA GLU A 629 -14.50 -1.06 -12.36
C GLU A 629 -13.08 -1.65 -12.20
N GLU A 630 -12.08 -1.05 -12.84
CA GLU A 630 -10.69 -1.50 -12.82
C GLU A 630 -10.04 -1.29 -11.44
N PRO A 631 -9.30 -2.28 -10.90
CA PRO A 631 -8.46 -2.08 -9.71
C PRO A 631 -7.51 -0.91 -9.94
N SER A 632 -7.55 0.09 -9.06
CA SER A 632 -6.90 1.39 -9.30
C SER A 632 -5.99 1.80 -8.14
N TYR A 633 -4.94 2.54 -8.44
CA TYR A 633 -4.00 3.10 -7.46
C TYR A 633 -4.08 4.63 -7.44
N ILE A 634 -3.63 5.24 -6.32
CA ILE A 634 -3.68 6.68 -6.10
C ILE A 634 -2.36 7.32 -6.56
N ILE A 635 -2.44 8.45 -7.25
CA ILE A 635 -1.31 9.29 -7.64
C ILE A 635 -1.46 10.66 -6.96
N LEU A 636 -0.32 11.19 -6.50
CA LEU A 636 -0.19 12.44 -5.76
C LEU A 636 0.96 13.22 -6.38
N ASN A 637 0.70 14.40 -6.94
CA ASN A 637 1.75 15.19 -7.60
C ASN A 637 1.55 16.71 -7.49
N VAL A 638 2.68 17.44 -7.54
CA VAL A 638 2.71 18.90 -7.70
C VAL A 638 3.41 19.21 -9.01
N ALA A 639 2.64 19.12 -10.09
CA ALA A 639 3.13 19.37 -11.43
C ALA A 639 3.29 20.86 -11.72
N LEU A 640 4.09 21.14 -12.75
CA LEU A 640 4.13 22.42 -13.45
C LEU A 640 3.68 22.17 -14.89
N SER A 641 2.96 23.09 -15.52
CA SER A 641 2.61 23.00 -16.95
C SER A 641 2.59 24.39 -17.60
N ALA A 642 2.97 24.45 -18.89
CA ALA A 642 2.84 25.68 -19.68
C ALA A 642 1.40 25.97 -20.12
N ALA A 643 0.50 24.97 -20.07
CA ALA A 643 -0.92 25.12 -20.39
C ALA A 643 -1.74 25.63 -19.19
N TRP A 644 -1.44 25.15 -17.98
CA TRP A 644 -2.17 25.46 -16.74
C TRP A 644 -1.56 26.64 -15.98
N GLY A 645 -1.62 27.84 -16.57
CA GLY A 645 -1.18 29.07 -15.90
C GLY A 645 -2.12 29.47 -14.76
N THR A 646 -1.65 29.38 -13.50
CA THR A 646 -2.47 29.74 -12.34
C THR A 646 -2.41 31.25 -12.08
N TYR A 647 -3.58 31.88 -11.99
CA TYR A 647 -3.67 33.25 -11.46
C TYR A 647 -3.65 33.19 -9.92
N PRO A 648 -2.98 34.13 -9.24
CA PRO A 648 -3.11 34.30 -7.79
C PRO A 648 -4.55 34.59 -7.38
N PRO A 649 -4.87 34.58 -6.07
CA PRO A 649 -6.18 35.01 -5.51
C PRO A 649 -6.54 36.48 -5.77
N ASN A 650 -5.84 37.18 -6.66
CA ASN A 650 -6.16 38.51 -7.15
C ASN A 650 -6.18 38.53 -8.69
N PRO A 651 -7.18 37.87 -9.34
CA PRO A 651 -7.22 37.73 -10.80
C PRO A 651 -7.04 39.05 -11.56
N GLY A 652 -6.24 39.01 -12.62
CA GLY A 652 -5.89 40.18 -13.42
C GLY A 652 -4.92 41.16 -12.76
N LYS A 653 -4.36 40.86 -11.57
CA LYS A 653 -3.28 41.63 -10.93
C LYS A 653 -2.05 40.74 -10.68
N PRO A 654 -0.83 41.31 -10.59
CA PRO A 654 0.34 40.57 -10.14
C PRO A 654 0.15 39.97 -8.74
N CYS A 655 0.83 38.86 -8.39
CA CYS A 655 0.94 38.32 -7.02
C CYS A 655 1.84 39.21 -6.14
N ARG A 656 1.72 40.53 -6.31
CA ARG A 656 2.28 41.48 -5.38
C ARG A 656 1.23 41.60 -4.31
N GLY A 657 1.48 41.00 -3.16
CA GLY A 657 0.89 41.45 -1.91
C GLY A 657 1.12 42.95 -1.81
N ASP A 658 0.09 43.74 -2.14
CA ASP A 658 0.22 45.18 -2.39
C ASP A 658 0.08 46.01 -1.09
N GLY A 659 0.12 45.30 0.04
CA GLY A 659 0.01 45.82 1.40
C GLY A 659 -1.42 46.13 1.84
N LYS A 660 -2.46 45.85 1.04
CA LYS A 660 -3.87 46.15 1.38
C LYS A 660 -4.70 44.96 1.82
N ASP A 661 -4.33 43.75 1.40
CA ASP A 661 -5.10 42.54 1.62
C ASP A 661 -4.24 41.48 2.32
N GLU A 662 -4.47 41.23 3.61
CA GLU A 662 -3.60 40.37 4.43
C GLU A 662 -3.61 38.90 3.97
N GLU A 663 -4.74 38.45 3.43
CA GLU A 663 -4.96 37.11 2.90
C GLU A 663 -4.12 36.89 1.63
N ALA A 664 -4.31 37.71 0.59
CA ALA A 664 -3.52 37.63 -0.64
C ALA A 664 -2.04 37.99 -0.44
N ASN A 665 -1.70 38.84 0.55
CA ASN A 665 -0.29 39.06 0.94
C ASN A 665 0.35 37.74 1.43
N TYR A 666 -0.32 37.01 2.32
CA TYR A 666 0.20 35.76 2.92
C TYR A 666 0.50 34.72 1.84
N ILE A 667 -0.45 34.41 0.94
CA ILE A 667 -0.22 33.44 -0.14
C ILE A 667 0.98 33.85 -1.01
N CYS A 668 1.02 35.10 -1.48
CA CYS A 668 2.12 35.57 -2.32
C CYS A 668 3.49 35.66 -1.61
N ASP A 669 3.51 35.60 -0.28
CA ASP A 669 4.72 35.58 0.55
C ASP A 669 5.07 34.17 1.08
N SER A 670 4.22 33.17 0.83
CA SER A 670 4.34 31.77 1.27
C SER A 670 4.93 30.83 0.20
N PHE A 671 5.54 31.34 -0.86
CA PHE A 671 6.14 30.52 -1.92
C PHE A 671 7.62 30.14 -1.65
N PRO A 672 8.10 28.99 -2.14
CA PRO A 672 7.37 27.96 -2.90
C PRO A 672 6.34 27.21 -2.06
N LEU A 673 5.23 26.79 -2.68
CA LEU A 673 4.18 26.01 -2.03
C LEU A 673 4.46 24.51 -2.09
N TYR A 674 3.99 23.82 -1.06
CA TYR A 674 4.10 22.38 -0.90
C TYR A 674 2.71 21.79 -0.82
N MET A 675 2.47 20.66 -1.49
CA MET A 675 1.27 19.87 -1.23
C MET A 675 1.53 19.03 0.01
N LYS A 676 0.91 19.44 1.12
CA LYS A 676 0.92 18.71 2.39
C LYS A 676 -0.27 17.74 2.43
N ILE A 677 -0.08 16.53 2.94
CA ILE A 677 -1.14 15.55 3.20
C ILE A 677 -1.02 15.03 4.63
N ASP A 678 -2.07 15.26 5.41
CA ASP A 678 -2.22 14.88 6.82
C ASP A 678 -2.63 13.40 6.94
N TYR A 679 -3.58 12.94 6.12
CA TYR A 679 -3.88 11.51 5.99
C TYR A 679 -4.46 11.14 4.61
N VAL A 680 -4.30 9.86 4.27
CA VAL A 680 -5.07 9.16 3.24
C VAL A 680 -5.85 8.02 3.91
N ARG A 681 -7.16 7.92 3.66
CA ARG A 681 -8.01 6.83 4.19
C ARG A 681 -8.92 6.24 3.10
N LEU A 682 -8.86 4.92 2.94
CA LEU A 682 -9.70 4.16 2.02
C LEU A 682 -10.69 3.29 2.79
N TYR A 683 -11.96 3.40 2.39
CA TYR A 683 -13.09 2.65 2.95
C TYR A 683 -13.76 1.86 1.83
N GLN A 684 -14.23 0.64 2.12
CA GLN A 684 -15.00 -0.21 1.20
C GLN A 684 -16.06 -1.01 1.95
N ASP A 685 -17.11 -1.45 1.25
CA ASP A 685 -18.02 -2.48 1.75
C ASP A 685 -17.33 -3.86 1.69
N THR A 686 -17.13 -4.44 2.87
CA THR A 686 -16.48 -5.75 3.11
C THR A 686 -17.48 -6.88 3.37
N SER A 687 -18.78 -6.63 3.23
CA SER A 687 -19.82 -7.63 3.47
C SER A 687 -19.77 -8.78 2.46
N GLU A 688 -20.21 -9.98 2.86
CA GLU A 688 -20.32 -11.16 1.97
C GLU A 688 -21.25 -10.92 0.76
N SER A 689 -22.05 -9.85 0.80
CA SER A 689 -22.96 -9.40 -0.26
C SER A 689 -22.36 -8.34 -1.20
N SER A 690 -21.18 -7.82 -0.90
CA SER A 690 -20.55 -6.73 -1.66
C SER A 690 -20.08 -7.19 -3.04
N ALA A 691 -20.17 -6.29 -4.02
CA ALA A 691 -19.50 -6.42 -5.31
C ALA A 691 -18.12 -5.73 -5.34
N MET A 692 -17.71 -5.07 -4.26
CA MET A 692 -16.42 -4.37 -4.18
C MET A 692 -15.29 -5.36 -3.89
N ALA A 693 -14.30 -5.43 -4.79
CA ALA A 693 -13.03 -6.08 -4.50
C ALA A 693 -12.10 -5.14 -3.71
N HIS A 694 -11.39 -5.65 -2.70
CA HIS A 694 -10.41 -4.91 -1.89
C HIS A 694 -8.95 -5.28 -2.19
N GLU A 695 -8.70 -5.82 -3.38
CA GLU A 695 -7.40 -6.33 -3.82
C GLU A 695 -7.08 -5.89 -5.25
N CYS A 696 -5.79 -5.84 -5.61
CA CYS A 696 -5.33 -5.32 -6.90
C CYS A 696 -5.51 -6.29 -8.08
N ASP A 697 -5.79 -7.57 -7.80
CA ASP A 697 -5.84 -8.68 -8.77
C ASP A 697 -7.09 -9.56 -8.60
N PRO A 698 -8.32 -8.99 -8.58
CA PRO A 698 -9.53 -9.74 -8.31
C PRO A 698 -9.95 -10.58 -9.52
N ALA A 699 -10.53 -11.76 -9.28
CA ALA A 699 -10.93 -12.70 -10.34
C ALA A 699 -11.89 -12.12 -11.41
N SER A 700 -12.65 -11.06 -11.09
CA SER A 700 -13.49 -10.34 -12.06
C SER A 700 -12.70 -9.46 -13.03
N HIS A 701 -11.56 -8.93 -12.59
CA HIS A 701 -10.73 -7.95 -13.29
C HIS A 701 -9.23 -8.22 -13.01
N PRO A 702 -8.69 -9.41 -13.38
CA PRO A 702 -7.31 -9.79 -13.08
C PRO A 702 -6.30 -8.81 -13.70
N THR A 703 -5.15 -8.62 -13.06
CA THR A 703 -4.10 -7.67 -13.45
C THR A 703 -2.68 -8.23 -13.31
N ARG A 704 -2.41 -9.06 -12.29
CA ARG A 704 -1.04 -9.37 -11.85
C ARG A 704 -0.23 -10.08 -12.92
N GLN A 705 -0.77 -11.16 -13.49
CA GLN A 705 -0.05 -11.95 -14.49
C GLN A 705 0.23 -11.14 -15.76
N TRP A 706 -0.71 -10.28 -16.17
CA TRP A 706 -0.53 -9.35 -17.28
C TRP A 706 0.62 -8.36 -17.04
N ILE A 707 0.69 -7.76 -15.85
CA ILE A 707 1.77 -6.82 -15.47
C ILE A 707 3.12 -7.53 -15.43
N LEU A 708 3.18 -8.74 -14.87
CA LEU A 708 4.41 -9.54 -14.78
C LEU A 708 4.92 -9.98 -16.17
N ASP A 709 4.03 -10.42 -17.05
CA ASP A 709 4.40 -10.86 -18.41
C ASP A 709 4.82 -9.68 -19.33
N HIS A 710 4.48 -8.45 -18.95
CA HIS A 710 4.81 -7.21 -19.67
C HIS A 710 5.72 -6.26 -18.87
N LEU A 711 6.46 -6.76 -17.87
CA LEU A 711 7.10 -5.94 -16.83
C LEU A 711 7.97 -4.78 -17.35
N SER A 712 8.63 -4.95 -18.50
CA SER A 712 9.43 -3.90 -19.16
C SER A 712 8.65 -2.67 -19.64
N GLU A 713 7.31 -2.72 -19.60
CA GLU A 713 6.41 -1.59 -19.86
C GLU A 713 5.93 -0.89 -18.58
N TYR A 714 6.30 -1.42 -17.42
CA TYR A 714 5.94 -0.92 -16.09
C TYR A 714 7.16 -0.50 -15.26
N VAL A 715 8.40 -0.74 -15.71
CA VAL A 715 9.65 -0.38 -15.00
C VAL A 715 10.67 0.26 -15.93
N ASN A 716 11.65 0.95 -15.33
CA ASN A 716 12.90 1.37 -15.98
C ASN A 716 14.06 1.16 -14.99
N GLU A 717 15.28 1.58 -15.32
CA GLU A 717 16.48 1.36 -14.51
C GLU A 717 16.36 1.96 -13.09
N ASP A 718 15.81 3.17 -12.96
CA ASP A 718 15.64 3.88 -11.69
C ASP A 718 14.33 3.54 -10.94
N ASN A 719 13.30 3.07 -11.67
CA ASN A 719 11.92 2.93 -11.17
C ASN A 719 11.46 1.45 -11.18
N GLN A 720 12.24 0.57 -10.55
CA GLN A 720 12.04 -0.89 -10.57
C GLN A 720 10.80 -1.36 -9.78
N LEU A 721 10.37 -2.60 -10.04
CA LEU A 721 9.36 -3.29 -9.23
C LEU A 721 10.08 -4.11 -8.14
N VAL A 722 9.94 -3.70 -6.88
CA VAL A 722 10.53 -4.37 -5.72
C VAL A 722 9.40 -4.80 -4.78
N GLU A 723 9.34 -6.09 -4.42
CA GLU A 723 8.32 -6.59 -3.50
C GLU A 723 8.73 -6.32 -2.05
N VAL A 724 7.83 -5.72 -1.25
CA VAL A 724 8.10 -5.33 0.14
C VAL A 724 7.56 -6.38 1.11
N HIS A 725 8.38 -6.77 2.08
CA HIS A 725 8.02 -7.71 3.14
C HIS A 725 8.20 -7.04 4.50
N GLY A 726 7.08 -6.71 5.17
CA GLY A 726 7.06 -5.81 6.31
C GLY A 726 6.85 -4.35 5.89
N GLY A 727 7.47 -3.41 6.59
CA GLY A 727 7.42 -1.97 6.27
C GLY A 727 6.19 -1.21 6.76
N ALA A 728 5.17 -1.86 7.35
CA ALA A 728 4.06 -1.15 7.98
C ALA A 728 4.45 -0.48 9.30
N PRO A 729 3.88 0.69 9.65
CA PRO A 729 4.04 1.27 10.98
C PRO A 729 3.45 0.35 12.07
N CYS A 730 4.11 0.30 13.24
CA CYS A 730 3.73 -0.57 14.35
C CYS A 730 4.06 0.04 15.72
N ARG A 731 3.26 -0.31 16.74
CA ARG A 731 3.48 0.14 18.13
C ARG A 731 4.19 -0.93 18.96
N ASP A 732 3.85 -2.20 18.74
CA ASP A 732 4.58 -3.35 19.25
C ASP A 732 4.48 -4.56 18.29
N TYR A 733 5.16 -5.65 18.63
CA TYR A 733 5.22 -6.87 17.80
C TYR A 733 3.86 -7.51 17.48
N THR A 734 2.78 -7.20 18.21
CA THR A 734 1.43 -7.72 17.94
C THR A 734 0.77 -7.07 16.71
N ASP A 735 1.24 -5.89 16.31
CA ASP A 735 0.89 -5.24 15.03
C ASP A 735 1.64 -5.86 13.81
N CYS A 736 2.58 -6.78 14.06
CA CYS A 736 3.46 -7.40 13.05
C CYS A 736 3.47 -8.94 13.11
N THR A 737 2.51 -9.57 13.82
CA THR A 737 2.53 -11.02 14.06
C THR A 737 1.13 -11.59 14.18
N ILE A 738 0.92 -12.83 13.72
CA ILE A 738 -0.39 -13.51 13.78
C ILE A 738 -0.65 -14.15 15.17
N PRO A 739 -1.91 -14.42 15.55
CA PRO A 739 -2.23 -15.14 16.79
C PRO A 739 -1.95 -16.66 16.67
N PHE A 740 -1.14 -17.21 17.57
CA PHE A 740 -0.84 -18.65 17.64
C PHE A 740 -1.59 -19.35 18.79
N SER A 741 -2.03 -20.59 18.53
CA SER A 741 -2.81 -21.42 19.46
C SER A 741 -1.98 -22.37 20.34
N VAL A 742 -0.67 -22.46 20.11
CA VAL A 742 0.24 -23.45 20.73
C VAL A 742 1.20 -22.82 21.74
N GLN A 743 1.75 -23.66 22.62
CA GLN A 743 2.54 -23.28 23.80
C GLN A 743 3.96 -22.75 23.50
N TYR A 744 4.27 -22.46 22.23
CA TYR A 744 5.55 -21.92 21.76
C TYR A 744 5.31 -20.57 21.10
N THR A 745 6.03 -19.54 21.55
CA THR A 745 6.00 -18.19 20.96
C THR A 745 6.84 -18.16 19.69
N PHE A 746 6.25 -18.59 18.58
CA PHE A 746 6.73 -18.21 17.25
C PHE A 746 6.17 -16.81 16.90
N HIS A 747 6.91 -16.07 16.08
CA HIS A 747 6.55 -14.74 15.59
C HIS A 747 6.79 -14.73 14.09
N THR A 748 5.84 -14.19 13.31
CA THR A 748 5.97 -14.11 11.85
C THR A 748 6.74 -12.84 11.45
N GLY A 749 6.42 -11.71 12.07
CA GLY A 749 7.24 -10.51 12.12
C GLY A 749 7.44 -9.97 13.54
N VAL A 750 8.30 -8.96 13.64
CA VAL A 750 8.59 -8.15 14.83
C VAL A 750 8.40 -6.67 14.50
N CYS A 751 8.29 -5.81 15.52
CA CYS A 751 8.29 -4.35 15.35
C CYS A 751 9.67 -3.81 15.71
N ASN A 752 10.36 -3.17 14.77
CA ASN A 752 11.68 -2.60 15.00
C ASN A 752 11.57 -1.30 15.81
N ALA A 753 12.17 -1.30 17.00
CA ALA A 753 12.09 -0.19 17.95
C ALA A 753 12.87 1.08 17.54
N ASN A 754 13.72 1.01 16.51
CA ASN A 754 14.45 2.17 15.97
C ASN A 754 13.69 2.88 14.84
N THR A 755 12.87 2.14 14.08
CA THR A 755 12.18 2.65 12.88
C THR A 755 10.66 2.73 13.03
N GLY A 756 10.08 2.05 14.04
CA GLY A 756 8.63 1.92 14.21
C GLY A 756 7.96 1.07 13.12
N ARG A 757 8.71 0.17 12.47
CA ARG A 757 8.28 -0.58 11.28
C ARG A 757 8.28 -2.09 11.51
N CYS A 758 7.34 -2.80 10.87
CA CYS A 758 7.31 -4.26 10.89
C CYS A 758 8.45 -4.86 10.05
N GLU A 759 9.11 -5.89 10.58
CA GLU A 759 10.15 -6.67 9.91
C GLU A 759 9.79 -8.15 9.96
N CYS A 760 9.88 -8.86 8.84
CA CYS A 760 9.50 -10.27 8.76
C CYS A 760 10.65 -11.19 9.18
N THR A 761 10.36 -12.19 10.00
CA THR A 761 11.39 -13.03 10.64
C THR A 761 12.03 -14.07 9.73
N ASN A 762 11.49 -14.28 8.52
CA ASN A 762 11.99 -15.18 7.49
C ASN A 762 11.18 -15.01 6.19
N GLU A 763 11.73 -15.53 5.09
CA GLU A 763 11.20 -15.58 3.72
C GLU A 763 9.80 -16.22 3.56
N PHE A 764 9.27 -16.94 4.55
CA PHE A 764 7.93 -17.55 4.47
C PHE A 764 6.81 -16.59 4.89
N TRP A 765 7.14 -15.37 5.34
CA TRP A 765 6.17 -14.36 5.75
C TRP A 765 6.40 -13.05 5.01
N GLY A 766 5.34 -12.56 4.37
CA GLY A 766 5.34 -11.33 3.60
C GLY A 766 4.11 -10.47 3.86
N GLY A 767 3.90 -9.52 2.95
CA GLY A 767 2.93 -8.45 3.13
C GLY A 767 3.36 -7.44 4.21
N PRO A 768 2.57 -6.36 4.37
CA PRO A 768 2.96 -5.17 5.13
C PRO A 768 3.22 -5.43 6.63
N ARG A 769 2.51 -6.41 7.19
CA ARG A 769 2.53 -6.77 8.62
C ARG A 769 3.05 -8.18 8.90
N CYS A 770 3.72 -8.80 7.92
CA CYS A 770 4.23 -10.18 8.03
C CYS A 770 3.12 -11.19 8.38
N THR A 771 1.94 -11.00 7.76
CA THR A 771 0.75 -11.82 7.98
C THR A 771 0.28 -12.57 6.73
N PHE A 772 0.95 -12.41 5.60
CA PHE A 772 0.68 -13.19 4.40
C PHE A 772 1.67 -14.36 4.39
N GLN A 773 1.17 -15.60 4.31
CA GLN A 773 2.04 -16.75 4.14
C GLN A 773 2.55 -16.80 2.69
N LEU A 774 3.85 -16.68 2.49
CA LEU A 774 4.48 -16.83 1.19
C LEU A 774 4.66 -18.31 0.87
N GLY A 775 4.12 -18.74 -0.28
CA GLY A 775 4.30 -20.11 -0.78
C GLY A 775 5.72 -20.29 -1.31
N ALA A 776 6.44 -21.29 -0.80
CA ALA A 776 7.82 -21.55 -1.18
C ALA A 776 7.98 -21.69 -2.70
N THR A 777 8.80 -20.83 -3.30
CA THR A 777 9.07 -20.82 -4.74
C THR A 777 9.97 -21.99 -5.13
N THR A 778 9.37 -23.13 -5.46
CA THR A 778 10.09 -24.20 -6.17
C THR A 778 10.46 -23.72 -7.58
N ALA A 779 11.72 -23.34 -7.76
CA ALA A 779 12.32 -23.34 -9.08
C ALA A 779 12.21 -24.77 -9.64
N ASN A 780 11.68 -24.90 -10.86
CA ASN A 780 11.11 -26.13 -11.45
C ASN A 780 9.77 -26.54 -10.81
N GLY A 781 8.73 -26.65 -11.65
CA GLY A 781 7.36 -26.95 -11.20
C GLY A 781 7.06 -28.44 -11.12
N GLU A 782 7.04 -28.98 -9.90
CA GLU A 782 6.33 -30.22 -9.53
C GLU A 782 5.35 -29.90 -8.37
N ASP A 783 4.36 -30.78 -8.13
CA ASP A 783 3.10 -30.43 -7.43
C ASP A 783 3.26 -29.84 -6.02
N ALA A 784 2.66 -28.65 -5.83
CA ALA A 784 2.52 -28.00 -4.52
C ALA A 784 1.39 -28.65 -3.69
N SER A 785 1.72 -29.73 -2.97
CA SER A 785 0.85 -30.31 -1.93
C SER A 785 1.67 -30.77 -0.71
N ASP A 786 1.07 -30.69 0.49
CA ASP A 786 1.64 -31.07 1.80
C ASP A 786 2.92 -30.33 2.27
N VAL A 787 2.90 -28.99 2.30
CA VAL A 787 3.83 -28.22 3.16
C VAL A 787 3.34 -28.26 4.61
N THR A 788 3.83 -29.26 5.38
CA THR A 788 3.55 -29.38 6.82
C THR A 788 4.70 -28.80 7.66
N PHE A 789 4.39 -27.84 8.54
CA PHE A 789 5.39 -27.20 9.40
C PHE A 789 5.98 -28.16 10.44
N GLY A 790 7.26 -28.50 10.28
CA GLY A 790 8.05 -29.28 11.23
C GLY A 790 9.46 -29.54 10.71
N PRO A 791 10.40 -30.05 11.56
CA PRO A 791 11.69 -30.52 11.06
C PRO A 791 11.44 -31.64 10.03
N PRO A 792 12.12 -31.61 8.86
CA PRO A 792 11.72 -32.42 7.72
C PRO A 792 11.75 -33.92 8.05
N LEU A 793 10.85 -34.69 7.43
CA LEU A 793 10.61 -36.10 7.81
C LEU A 793 11.89 -36.95 7.84
N TYR A 794 12.86 -36.70 6.95
CA TYR A 794 14.16 -37.40 6.99
C TYR A 794 14.94 -37.14 8.28
N ALA A 795 14.92 -35.91 8.83
CA ALA A 795 15.55 -35.58 10.10
C ALA A 795 14.86 -36.29 11.27
N ALA A 796 13.51 -36.35 11.26
CA ALA A 796 12.75 -37.15 12.23
C ALA A 796 13.11 -38.65 12.15
N PHE A 797 13.25 -39.20 10.94
CA PHE A 797 13.70 -40.58 10.73
C PHE A 797 15.16 -40.83 11.14
N ILE A 798 16.07 -39.85 10.98
CA ILE A 798 17.46 -39.93 11.46
C ILE A 798 17.51 -39.92 12.99
N VAL A 799 16.70 -39.09 13.66
CA VAL A 799 16.58 -39.08 15.13
C VAL A 799 15.98 -40.40 15.63
N LEU A 800 14.89 -40.90 15.02
CA LEU A 800 14.33 -42.21 15.35
C LEU A 800 15.32 -43.35 15.11
N GLY A 801 16.01 -43.35 13.96
CA GLY A 801 16.98 -44.38 13.58
C GLY A 801 18.22 -44.40 14.50
N SER A 802 18.74 -43.23 14.88
CA SER A 802 19.86 -43.12 15.82
C SER A 802 19.47 -43.50 17.24
N VAL A 803 18.28 -43.14 17.72
CA VAL A 803 17.73 -43.61 19.01
C VAL A 803 17.52 -45.13 18.99
N LEU A 804 17.02 -45.70 17.89
CA LEU A 804 16.87 -47.15 17.73
C LEU A 804 18.24 -47.85 17.72
N LEU A 805 19.22 -47.31 17.02
CA LEU A 805 20.58 -47.86 16.97
C LEU A 805 21.26 -47.80 18.34
N LEU A 806 21.17 -46.67 19.05
CA LEU A 806 21.73 -46.48 20.39
C LEU A 806 21.06 -47.40 21.41
N THR A 807 19.74 -47.61 21.34
CA THR A 807 19.03 -48.55 22.22
C THR A 807 19.38 -50.01 21.90
N ILE A 808 19.53 -50.39 20.63
CA ILE A 808 20.04 -51.72 20.21
C ILE A 808 21.47 -51.94 20.74
N VAL A 809 22.38 -50.97 20.55
CA VAL A 809 23.76 -51.03 21.06
C VAL A 809 23.78 -51.12 22.59
N ALA A 810 22.93 -50.36 23.29
CA ALA A 810 22.80 -50.44 24.74
C ALA A 810 22.29 -51.82 25.21
N VAL A 811 21.29 -52.40 24.53
CA VAL A 811 20.78 -53.75 24.84
C VAL A 811 21.83 -54.82 24.58
N ILE A 812 22.59 -54.72 23.48
CA ILE A 812 23.71 -55.62 23.17
C ILE A 812 24.82 -55.47 24.23
N ALA A 813 25.20 -54.25 24.59
CA ALA A 813 26.18 -53.99 25.65
C ALA A 813 25.73 -54.52 27.02
N VAL A 814 24.44 -54.42 27.35
CA VAL A 814 23.84 -55.00 28.57
C VAL A 814 23.84 -56.53 28.50
N ARG A 815 23.47 -57.15 27.37
CA ARG A 815 23.53 -58.61 27.15
C ARG A 815 24.96 -59.13 27.28
N ILE A 816 25.95 -58.45 26.69
CA ILE A 816 27.38 -58.80 26.81
C ILE A 816 27.87 -58.62 28.25
N ARG A 817 27.49 -57.54 28.94
CA ARG A 817 27.81 -57.35 30.37
C ARG A 817 27.16 -58.41 31.26
N GLN A 818 25.91 -58.80 30.99
CA GLN A 818 25.23 -59.90 31.68
C GLN A 818 25.92 -61.24 31.41
N HIS A 819 26.24 -61.57 30.16
CA HIS A 819 26.95 -62.81 29.82
C HIS A 819 28.36 -62.87 30.42
N ARG A 820 29.10 -61.75 30.45
CA ARG A 820 30.39 -61.64 31.14
C ARG A 820 30.24 -61.74 32.67
N HIS A 821 29.14 -61.26 33.24
CA HIS A 821 28.84 -61.43 34.68
C HIS A 821 28.42 -62.87 35.01
N GLN A 822 27.68 -63.53 34.13
CA GLN A 822 27.29 -64.94 34.25
C GLN A 822 28.53 -65.83 34.22
N MET A 823 29.39 -65.65 33.19
CA MET A 823 30.71 -66.31 33.10
C MET A 823 31.57 -66.10 34.36
N LYS A 824 31.54 -64.92 34.98
CA LYS A 824 32.26 -64.65 36.24
C LYS A 824 31.63 -65.33 37.46
N VAL A 825 30.30 -65.45 37.52
CA VAL A 825 29.58 -66.15 38.61
C VAL A 825 29.78 -67.67 38.49
N ASP A 826 29.77 -68.20 37.27
CA ASP A 826 29.95 -69.62 37.02
C ASP A 826 31.43 -70.02 37.18
N ALA A 827 32.38 -69.16 36.81
CA ALA A 827 33.79 -69.32 37.16
C ALA A 827 34.04 -69.24 38.68
N ALA A 828 33.38 -68.33 39.40
CA ALA A 828 33.48 -68.26 40.86
C ALA A 828 32.97 -69.54 41.54
N LYS A 829 31.87 -70.12 41.04
CA LYS A 829 31.37 -71.44 41.50
C LYS A 829 32.32 -72.59 41.15
N ALA A 830 33.02 -72.52 40.03
CA ALA A 830 34.02 -73.53 39.66
C ALA A 830 35.28 -73.48 40.55
N MET A 831 35.63 -72.31 41.10
CA MET A 831 36.84 -72.13 41.91
C MET A 831 36.73 -72.61 43.37
N GLU A 832 35.53 -72.93 43.88
CA GLU A 832 35.37 -73.44 45.26
C GLU A 832 35.67 -74.95 45.40
N SER A 833 35.88 -75.67 44.29
CA SER A 833 36.07 -77.13 44.27
C SER A 833 37.50 -77.60 43.99
N ALA A 834 38.48 -76.71 43.84
CA ALA A 834 39.84 -77.07 43.41
C ALA A 834 40.95 -76.22 44.05
N HIS A 835 41.26 -76.46 45.33
CA HIS A 835 42.38 -75.81 46.03
C HIS A 835 43.42 -76.83 46.54
N MET A 836 44.27 -77.31 45.63
CA MET A 836 45.37 -78.24 45.92
C MET A 836 46.53 -78.03 44.93
N THR A 837 47.77 -78.11 45.42
CA THR A 837 49.04 -78.19 44.64
C THR A 837 49.60 -76.88 44.02
N TYR A 838 50.54 -76.24 44.73
CA TYR A 838 51.99 -76.10 44.39
C TYR A 838 52.44 -75.93 42.91
N ILE A 839 53.54 -75.24 42.54
CA ILE A 839 54.40 -74.17 43.13
C ILE A 839 55.47 -73.73 42.08
N VAL A 840 55.85 -72.43 42.00
CA VAL A 840 57.16 -71.81 41.57
C VAL A 840 57.85 -72.14 40.20
N SER A 841 58.57 -71.13 39.64
CA SER A 841 59.63 -71.17 38.58
C SER A 841 59.21 -71.40 37.10
N ASP A 842 59.90 -70.87 36.06
CA ASP A 842 60.86 -69.74 35.96
C ASP A 842 61.07 -69.28 34.48
N MET A 843 61.84 -68.19 34.25
CA MET A 843 62.69 -67.87 33.08
C MET A 843 62.29 -68.42 31.68
N THR A 844 61.86 -67.63 30.68
CA THR A 844 62.69 -66.86 29.68
C THR A 844 61.82 -66.49 28.44
N SER A 845 62.19 -65.63 27.46
CA SER A 845 63.08 -64.44 27.37
C SER A 845 62.95 -63.73 25.99
N THR A 846 63.12 -62.40 25.96
CA THR A 846 63.56 -61.54 24.81
C THR A 846 62.91 -61.63 23.41
N LYS A 847 62.21 -60.55 23.00
CA LYS A 847 62.47 -59.65 21.83
C LYS A 847 61.21 -58.80 21.50
N LEU A 848 61.26 -57.59 20.92
CA LEU A 848 62.21 -56.44 20.93
C LEU A 848 61.48 -55.25 20.22
N LEU A 849 61.81 -53.98 20.54
CA LEU A 849 61.20 -52.73 20.02
C LEU A 849 59.78 -52.49 20.62
N GLY A 850 59.28 -51.28 20.92
CA GLY A 850 59.68 -49.88 20.62
C GLY A 850 58.45 -49.16 20.01
N VAL A 851 57.97 -47.98 20.42
CA VAL A 851 58.55 -46.80 21.12
C VAL A 851 57.56 -46.26 22.19
N SER A 852 57.96 -45.27 23.00
CA SER A 852 57.17 -44.57 24.05
C SER A 852 56.15 -43.54 23.47
N SER A 853 55.17 -42.93 24.17
CA SER A 853 55.03 -42.44 25.56
C SER A 853 55.95 -41.25 25.91
N GLU A 854 55.56 -40.22 26.67
CA GLU A 854 54.23 -39.69 27.06
C GLU A 854 54.41 -38.27 27.68
N THR A 855 53.39 -37.39 27.66
CA THR A 855 53.30 -36.10 28.42
C THR A 855 54.32 -34.98 28.05
N ASN A 856 54.17 -33.66 28.35
CA ASN A 856 53.65 -33.00 29.57
C ASN A 856 53.31 -31.48 29.42
N THR A 857 52.27 -31.02 30.14
CA THR A 857 52.07 -29.73 30.88
C THR A 857 52.20 -28.29 30.31
N PHE A 858 51.13 -27.49 30.51
CA PHE A 858 51.04 -26.09 31.04
C PHE A 858 51.79 -24.92 30.31
N THR A 859 51.47 -23.61 30.48
CA THR A 859 50.89 -22.84 31.61
C THR A 859 50.16 -21.55 31.14
N THR A 860 49.32 -20.94 31.99
CA THR A 860 48.68 -19.61 31.83
C THR A 860 49.37 -18.49 32.64
N THR A 861 49.12 -17.22 32.30
CA THR A 861 49.42 -16.01 33.12
C THR A 861 48.35 -14.91 32.92
N GLU A 862 48.31 -13.88 33.79
CA GLU A 862 47.15 -13.02 34.08
C GLU A 862 47.35 -11.50 33.80
N ASN A 863 46.23 -10.75 33.74
CA ASN A 863 46.07 -9.30 34.02
C ASN A 863 46.71 -8.29 33.03
N ASP A 864 46.27 -7.02 32.89
CA ASP A 864 45.71 -6.09 33.90
C ASP A 864 44.68 -5.06 33.31
N GLN A 865 44.29 -4.03 34.07
CA GLN A 865 43.15 -3.11 33.81
C GLN A 865 43.46 -1.75 33.10
N ASP A 866 42.37 -1.07 32.70
CA ASP A 866 42.07 0.40 32.83
C ASP A 866 41.98 1.27 31.52
N THR A 867 41.60 2.55 31.69
CA THR A 867 40.63 3.32 30.87
C THR A 867 41.12 4.32 29.79
N THR A 868 40.28 4.46 28.74
CA THR A 868 39.99 5.68 27.91
C THR A 868 41.12 6.47 27.18
N GLN A 869 41.01 6.62 25.85
CA GLN A 869 40.64 7.92 25.21
C GLN A 869 40.48 7.90 23.67
N THR A 870 39.71 8.90 23.21
CA THR A 870 39.32 9.37 21.86
C THR A 870 40.29 9.37 20.66
N ARG A 871 39.65 9.29 19.47
CA ARG A 871 39.89 9.97 18.15
C ARG A 871 40.46 9.15 16.96
N ARG A 872 39.93 9.54 15.77
CA ARG A 872 40.01 8.92 14.43
C ARG A 872 41.41 8.70 13.82
N SER A 873 41.41 7.77 12.85
CA SER A 873 42.22 7.67 11.61
C SER A 873 43.73 7.41 11.69
N SER A 874 44.13 6.15 11.44
CA SER A 874 44.98 5.76 10.30
C SER A 874 45.23 4.23 10.26
N GLN A 875 44.79 3.53 9.21
CA GLN A 875 45.22 2.14 8.93
C GLN A 875 46.75 2.08 8.69
N PRO A 876 47.49 1.09 9.23
CA PRO A 876 48.91 0.91 8.92
C PRO A 876 49.09 -0.01 7.71
N SER A 877 49.64 0.52 6.61
CA SER A 877 49.90 -0.23 5.37
C SER A 877 51.03 -1.27 5.51
N GLY A 878 50.69 -2.47 5.99
CA GLY A 878 51.58 -3.61 6.11
C GLY A 878 50.82 -4.94 6.18
N PRO A 879 51.47 -6.08 5.89
CA PRO A 879 50.81 -7.39 5.86
C PRO A 879 50.45 -7.87 7.27
N THR A 880 49.15 -8.05 7.53
CA THR A 880 48.63 -8.69 8.74
C THR A 880 48.84 -10.21 8.66
N THR A 881 49.30 -10.84 9.74
CA THR A 881 49.36 -12.30 9.88
C THR A 881 48.28 -12.76 10.83
N VAL A 882 47.35 -13.58 10.34
CA VAL A 882 46.20 -14.12 11.07
C VAL A 882 46.33 -15.63 11.31
N THR A 883 45.51 -16.17 12.20
CA THR A 883 45.35 -17.63 12.38
C THR A 883 43.95 -18.06 11.98
N ALA A 884 43.86 -19.23 11.33
CA ALA A 884 42.63 -19.80 10.79
C ALA A 884 42.57 -21.31 11.06
N ASP A 885 41.37 -21.82 11.33
CA ASP A 885 41.09 -23.25 11.42
C ASP A 885 40.74 -23.86 10.05
N GLU A 886 41.07 -25.13 9.87
CA GLU A 886 40.84 -25.87 8.62
C GLU A 886 39.34 -26.06 8.37
N GLY A 887 38.80 -25.38 7.35
CA GLY A 887 37.39 -25.42 6.95
C GLY A 887 36.65 -24.08 7.06
N GLN A 888 37.20 -23.03 7.68
CA GLN A 888 36.65 -21.67 7.61
C GLN A 888 36.82 -21.07 6.21
N THR A 889 35.96 -20.12 5.80
CA THR A 889 36.20 -19.32 4.58
C THR A 889 37.22 -18.22 4.84
N LEU A 890 37.84 -17.66 3.79
CA LEU A 890 38.75 -16.52 3.95
C LEU A 890 38.03 -15.21 4.30
N LEU A 891 36.70 -15.14 4.10
CA LEU A 891 35.89 -14.03 4.62
C LEU A 891 35.71 -14.15 6.14
N ASP A 892 35.31 -15.32 6.65
CA ASP A 892 35.20 -15.57 8.10
C ASP A 892 36.52 -15.26 8.81
N VAL A 893 37.63 -15.75 8.25
CA VAL A 893 38.98 -15.55 8.80
C VAL A 893 39.38 -14.08 8.81
N ALA A 894 38.95 -13.28 7.83
CA ALA A 894 39.20 -11.84 7.83
C ALA A 894 38.41 -11.15 8.95
N HIS A 895 37.09 -11.40 9.02
CA HIS A 895 36.20 -10.81 10.02
C HIS A 895 36.55 -11.22 11.45
N GLU A 896 36.88 -12.48 11.72
CA GLU A 896 37.28 -12.98 13.04
C GLU A 896 38.62 -12.41 13.54
N ASN A 897 39.46 -11.84 12.65
CA ASN A 897 40.78 -11.31 12.98
C ASN A 897 40.90 -9.78 12.77
N ASP A 898 39.78 -9.05 12.72
CA ASP A 898 39.71 -7.60 12.49
C ASP A 898 40.44 -7.13 11.19
N VAL A 899 40.42 -7.95 10.14
CA VAL A 899 40.96 -7.59 8.81
C VAL A 899 39.86 -6.95 7.97
N GLU A 900 40.12 -5.74 7.49
CA GLU A 900 39.21 -4.93 6.67
C GLU A 900 39.04 -5.55 5.27
N LEU A 901 38.04 -6.42 5.13
CA LEU A 901 37.55 -7.06 3.91
C LEU A 901 36.01 -7.07 4.01
N GLU A 902 35.30 -6.41 3.08
CA GLU A 902 33.89 -6.10 3.28
C GLU A 902 32.99 -7.36 3.26
N GLY A 903 32.79 -7.97 2.08
CA GLY A 903 31.91 -9.12 1.92
C GLY A 903 30.43 -8.80 2.19
N ALA A 904 29.90 -7.75 1.55
CA ALA A 904 28.58 -7.17 1.83
C ALA A 904 27.38 -8.16 1.84
N CYS A 905 27.44 -9.26 1.07
CA CYS A 905 26.40 -10.30 1.06
C CYS A 905 26.48 -11.31 2.23
N GLY A 906 27.38 -11.12 3.21
CA GLY A 906 27.61 -12.08 4.30
C GLY A 906 28.29 -13.38 3.87
N GLY A 907 28.66 -13.51 2.59
CA GLY A 907 29.29 -14.69 2.00
C GLY A 907 28.42 -15.47 1.01
N GLU A 908 27.13 -15.15 0.91
CA GLU A 908 26.09 -15.85 0.11
C GLU A 908 26.19 -15.66 -1.41
N LEU A 909 27.41 -15.52 -1.95
CA LEU A 909 27.73 -15.39 -3.39
C LEU A 909 26.92 -14.33 -4.16
N ALA A 910 26.51 -13.25 -3.50
CA ALA A 910 25.68 -12.18 -4.08
C ALA A 910 26.37 -10.80 -4.13
N CYS A 911 27.71 -10.74 -3.98
CA CYS A 911 28.49 -9.52 -4.18
C CYS A 911 29.96 -9.83 -4.50
N SER A 912 30.66 -8.89 -5.14
CA SER A 912 32.09 -9.00 -5.44
C SER A 912 33.03 -8.56 -4.29
N THR A 913 32.53 -7.95 -3.21
CA THR A 913 33.36 -7.17 -2.28
C THR A 913 34.17 -7.96 -1.24
N CYS A 914 34.17 -9.29 -1.36
CA CYS A 914 35.15 -10.16 -0.68
C CYS A 914 36.30 -10.60 -1.62
N HIS A 915 36.51 -9.90 -2.74
CA HIS A 915 37.55 -10.17 -3.74
C HIS A 915 38.96 -10.23 -3.14
N LEU A 916 39.66 -11.33 -3.42
CA LEU A 916 41.04 -11.57 -3.03
C LEU A 916 41.88 -11.99 -4.24
N VAL A 917 43.12 -11.49 -4.31
CA VAL A 917 44.11 -11.85 -5.34
C VAL A 917 45.19 -12.76 -4.74
N PHE A 918 45.38 -13.93 -5.34
CA PHE A 918 46.23 -15.01 -4.84
C PHE A 918 47.60 -15.03 -5.53
N GLU A 919 48.64 -15.52 -4.83
CA GLU A 919 49.86 -15.98 -5.49
C GLU A 919 49.53 -17.15 -6.42
N LYS A 920 50.03 -17.13 -7.66
CA LYS A 920 49.70 -18.15 -8.68
C LYS A 920 49.91 -19.60 -8.21
N ARG A 921 50.95 -19.87 -7.39
CA ARG A 921 51.22 -21.20 -6.82
C ARG A 921 50.10 -21.73 -5.90
N ILE A 922 49.31 -20.83 -5.29
CA ILE A 922 48.17 -21.16 -4.45
C ILE A 922 46.91 -21.24 -5.31
N PHE A 923 46.73 -20.27 -6.23
CA PHE A 923 45.63 -20.26 -7.19
C PHE A 923 45.56 -21.56 -8.02
N ASP A 924 46.71 -22.04 -8.51
CA ASP A 924 46.83 -23.30 -9.26
C ASP A 924 46.54 -24.56 -8.40
N GLU A 925 46.32 -24.41 -7.07
CA GLU A 925 45.92 -25.48 -6.12
C GLU A 925 44.51 -25.26 -5.51
N LEU A 926 43.77 -24.19 -5.90
CA LEU A 926 42.40 -23.95 -5.44
C LEU A 926 41.38 -24.89 -6.12
N PRO A 927 40.16 -25.03 -5.57
CA PRO A 927 39.03 -25.60 -6.31
C PRO A 927 38.79 -24.87 -7.63
N GLU A 928 38.23 -25.55 -8.63
CA GLU A 928 37.75 -24.92 -9.86
C GLU A 928 36.69 -23.84 -9.53
N ILE A 929 36.62 -22.76 -10.31
CA ILE A 929 35.64 -21.69 -10.10
C ILE A 929 34.26 -22.15 -10.57
N SER A 930 33.18 -21.74 -9.90
CA SER A 930 31.81 -21.96 -10.38
C SER A 930 31.41 -20.85 -11.34
N GLU A 931 30.48 -21.14 -12.26
CA GLU A 931 29.86 -20.17 -13.18
C GLU A 931 29.27 -18.97 -12.39
N GLU A 932 28.61 -19.27 -11.26
CA GLU A 932 28.07 -18.29 -10.30
C GLU A 932 29.15 -17.43 -9.60
N GLU A 933 30.36 -17.96 -9.36
CA GLU A 933 31.47 -17.16 -8.83
C GLU A 933 32.14 -16.34 -9.95
N GLU A 934 32.24 -16.87 -11.18
CA GLU A 934 32.78 -16.14 -12.33
C GLU A 934 31.91 -14.93 -12.68
N ASP A 935 30.58 -15.10 -12.75
CA ASP A 935 29.59 -14.02 -12.95
C ASP A 935 29.70 -12.89 -11.89
N MET A 936 29.91 -13.24 -10.62
CA MET A 936 30.07 -12.27 -9.54
C MET A 936 31.47 -11.64 -9.50
N LEU A 937 32.49 -12.37 -9.94
CA LEU A 937 33.88 -11.90 -9.98
C LEU A 937 34.15 -10.97 -11.17
N ASP A 938 33.38 -11.07 -12.25
CA ASP A 938 33.37 -10.08 -13.35
C ASP A 938 32.89 -8.69 -12.89
N LEU A 939 32.17 -8.61 -11.76
CA LEU A 939 31.78 -7.38 -11.08
C LEU A 939 32.83 -6.88 -10.05
N ALA A 940 34.03 -7.47 -9.99
CA ALA A 940 35.06 -7.13 -9.02
C ALA A 940 36.05 -6.07 -9.55
N TRP A 941 36.28 -5.01 -8.77
CA TRP A 941 37.18 -3.94 -9.18
C TRP A 941 38.65 -4.37 -9.09
N GLY A 942 39.42 -4.15 -10.16
CA GLY A 942 40.83 -4.55 -10.21
C GLY A 942 41.06 -6.05 -10.42
N LEU A 943 40.12 -6.73 -11.07
CA LEU A 943 40.15 -8.15 -11.46
C LEU A 943 41.48 -8.61 -12.11
N THR A 944 41.89 -9.85 -11.84
CA THR A 944 43.11 -10.48 -12.36
C THR A 944 42.96 -11.99 -12.60
N ASP A 945 43.83 -12.57 -13.43
CA ASP A 945 43.99 -14.02 -13.69
C ASP A 945 44.19 -14.92 -12.44
N THR A 946 44.33 -14.35 -11.23
CA THR A 946 44.45 -15.09 -9.96
C THR A 946 43.52 -14.56 -8.87
N SER A 947 42.40 -13.98 -9.26
CA SER A 947 41.34 -13.47 -8.38
C SER A 947 40.33 -14.57 -8.00
N ARG A 948 39.78 -14.51 -6.78
CA ARG A 948 38.62 -15.30 -6.29
C ARG A 948 37.83 -14.51 -5.26
N LEU A 949 36.61 -14.96 -4.94
CA LEU A 949 35.81 -14.43 -3.84
C LEU A 949 36.15 -15.14 -2.53
N GLY A 950 36.50 -14.39 -1.49
CA GLY A 950 37.02 -14.91 -0.22
C GLY A 950 36.07 -15.84 0.53
N CYS A 951 34.75 -15.68 0.36
CA CYS A 951 33.74 -16.58 0.91
C CYS A 951 33.73 -17.98 0.26
N GLN A 952 34.17 -18.11 -1.01
CA GLN A 952 34.19 -19.41 -1.70
C GLN A 952 35.46 -20.23 -1.43
N ILE A 953 36.48 -19.62 -0.83
CA ILE A 953 37.77 -20.27 -0.57
C ILE A 953 37.85 -20.73 0.89
N ALA A 954 37.62 -22.03 1.11
CA ALA A 954 37.80 -22.67 2.41
C ALA A 954 39.29 -22.95 2.71
N VAL A 955 39.71 -22.69 3.96
CA VAL A 955 41.08 -22.88 4.44
C VAL A 955 41.46 -24.36 4.52
N THR A 956 42.59 -24.71 3.92
CA THR A 956 43.16 -26.07 3.95
C THR A 956 44.61 -26.07 4.45
N LYS A 957 45.13 -27.22 4.93
CA LYS A 957 46.55 -27.35 5.30
C LYS A 957 47.57 -27.04 4.19
N ALA A 958 47.18 -27.02 2.91
CA ALA A 958 48.08 -26.59 1.83
C ALA A 958 48.39 -25.07 1.88
N MET A 959 47.52 -24.29 2.53
CA MET A 959 47.59 -22.84 2.65
C MET A 959 48.45 -22.35 3.83
N GLU A 960 49.12 -23.25 4.58
CA GLU A 960 49.97 -22.87 5.71
C GLU A 960 51.11 -21.93 5.25
N GLY A 961 51.07 -20.68 5.74
CA GLY A 961 52.03 -19.65 5.33
C GLY A 961 51.81 -19.09 3.92
N MET A 962 50.58 -19.16 3.38
CA MET A 962 50.24 -18.42 2.16
C MET A 962 50.19 -16.90 2.38
N THR A 963 50.07 -16.16 1.29
CA THR A 963 49.77 -14.72 1.31
C THR A 963 48.74 -14.44 0.23
N VAL A 964 47.68 -13.72 0.61
CA VAL A 964 46.62 -13.22 -0.27
C VAL A 964 46.61 -11.70 -0.18
N ARG A 965 46.13 -11.03 -1.22
CA ARG A 965 46.11 -9.57 -1.33
C ARG A 965 44.69 -9.07 -1.57
N ILE A 966 44.22 -8.17 -0.71
CA ILE A 966 43.01 -7.38 -0.93
C ILE A 966 43.32 -6.31 -2.01
N PRO A 967 42.45 -6.09 -3.02
CA PRO A 967 42.60 -4.98 -3.97
C PRO A 967 42.48 -3.62 -3.28
N ASP A 968 43.12 -2.60 -3.84
CA ASP A 968 43.20 -1.26 -3.23
C ASP A 968 41.89 -0.43 -3.35
N GLU A 969 40.88 -0.95 -4.05
CA GLU A 969 39.58 -0.30 -4.36
C GLU A 969 38.42 -1.32 -4.24
N ALA A 970 38.44 -2.16 -3.19
CA ALA A 970 37.39 -3.15 -2.89
C ALA A 970 36.19 -2.58 -2.08
N ASP A 971 36.35 -1.39 -1.49
CA ASP A 971 35.29 -0.69 -0.75
C ASP A 971 34.33 0.02 -1.73
N ASN A 972 33.01 -0.22 -1.59
CA ASN A 972 32.03 0.53 -2.38
C ASN A 972 31.86 1.97 -1.90
N LEU A 973 31.84 2.90 -2.85
CA LEU A 973 31.42 4.29 -2.63
C LEU A 973 29.88 4.37 -2.60
N MET A 974 29.33 4.68 -1.42
CA MET A 974 28.03 5.34 -1.27
C MET A 974 28.17 6.85 -1.44
#